data_AF-A0A0A0HV38-F1
#
_entry.id   AF-A0A0A0HV38-F1
#
_cell.length_a   1.000
_cell.length_b   1.000
_cell.length_c   1.000
_cell.angle_alpha   90.00
_cell.angle_beta   90.00
_cell.angle_gamma   90.00
#
_symmetry.space_group_name_H-M   'P 1'
#
loop_
_entity.id
_entity.type
_entity.pdbx_description
1 polymer ?
#
loop_
_entity_poly.entity_id
_entity_poly.type
_entity_poly.pdbx_seq_one_letter_code
_entity_poly.pdbx_strand_id
1 'polypeptide(L)'
;MALLPEHKAAVRSFLSDDEILESSSEKYAAETTFWSTYKNPKPHLVLRPKSLPALQKTVQYLCGLDLDFAVRSGGNNTAGAKDVELSMKAFDSFEYHPESETITIGAGQTWGEVDRKLEEAAPGFTVLSTRVPFVGVAGSLLVGGFSWFSGEFGLCSDPQTLLDAHVVLPDGRTLWAATEPDLLWALRGGGGNFGVVSTFKLKVYRCSQKIHAGTIAFPRTAMKAVSQGVSDFASRYTDPKIAAHVSVTNFASPDDQNEATKPDVTMHIFDSHGEEHARSELGFKWAFDIEGAVDMTKELKIREVNELTASLRFGDHNHSVLSSPLVDSIDPDFVLRMAQFHERTVETNPAFRAGTFVILELMGKKTLTSAGGPSATAWPRTKPQHALQLVLGYHSDADCSTALALELLERGPTEIAPSHKPNEFWPAFLHGFHDLSQIFGPNYERLRQIKTKYDPKGRKILQARQVARFRFPPVFHLLSLSITMSNIAPSVFRQALRACPRRCASARPRLSRLAAARRCYASESNPAQAQVSTTRAGQTSTLPQDSIVPGTPVSGDATASPSAGILKQATLLDQGSRPIYLDMQATTPTDPRVLDAMLPFLTGLYGNPHSRTHAYGWETEKATEQAREHVAKLIGADAKEIIFTSGATESNNMSIKGVAKFFGRSGKKKHIITSQTEHKCVLDSCRHLQDEGFEVTYLPVQNNGLINLDDLKAAIRPETALVSIMTVNNEIGVIQPIKEIGAICRANKVFLHTDAAQAVGKIPIDVNDWNVDLLSISGHKIYGPKGIGACYVRRRPRVRLDPIITGGGQERGLRSGTLAPHLVVGFGEACRIATEEMEYDAKRIEYLSKRLLDGLLSMEHTTLNGDPDKHYPGCVNVSFAYVEGESLLMALKDIALSSGSACTSASLEPSYVLRALGNSDESAHSSIRFGIGRFTTESEIDYVLKAVRERVSFLRELSPLWELVQEGVDLNTIQWSQH
;
A
#
# COMPACT_ATOMS: atom_id res chain seq x y z
N MET A 1 26.90 -5.45 39.98
CA MET A 1 28.36 -5.62 39.94
C MET A 1 28.82 -4.54 38.99
N ALA A 2 29.69 -3.60 39.40
CA ALA A 2 30.07 -2.49 38.53
C ALA A 2 30.60 -3.05 37.19
N LEU A 3 30.20 -2.46 36.06
CA LEU A 3 30.77 -2.81 34.76
C LEU A 3 32.30 -2.79 34.88
N LEU A 4 32.94 -3.89 34.48
CA LEU A 4 34.38 -4.07 34.64
C LEU A 4 35.14 -2.92 33.93
N PRO A 5 36.27 -2.41 34.48
CA PRO A 5 36.99 -1.26 33.94
C PRO A 5 37.35 -1.37 32.45
N GLU A 6 37.62 -2.58 31.97
CA GLU A 6 37.89 -2.89 30.57
C GLU A 6 36.73 -2.51 29.63
N HIS A 7 35.48 -2.65 30.08
CA HIS A 7 34.33 -2.30 29.26
C HIS A 7 34.17 -0.79 29.13
N LYS A 8 34.48 -0.04 30.20
CA LYS A 8 34.48 1.43 30.16
C LYS A 8 35.57 1.95 29.24
N ALA A 9 36.77 1.37 29.31
CA ALA A 9 37.88 1.72 28.42
C ALA A 9 37.57 1.42 26.94
N ALA A 10 36.94 0.28 26.66
CA ALA A 10 36.52 -0.08 25.31
C ALA A 10 35.48 0.89 24.74
N VAL A 11 34.45 1.24 25.51
CA VAL A 11 33.42 2.20 25.06
C VAL A 11 34.01 3.59 24.81
N ARG A 12 34.92 4.07 25.66
CA ARG A 12 35.65 5.34 25.46
C ARG A 12 36.50 5.38 24.18
N SER A 13 36.81 4.24 23.57
CA SER A 13 37.54 4.21 22.29
C SER A 13 36.68 4.60 21.08
N PHE A 14 35.35 4.64 21.23
CA PHE A 14 34.44 4.96 20.14
C PHE A 14 33.23 5.84 20.50
N LEU A 15 33.06 6.21 21.77
CA LEU A 15 32.14 7.24 22.25
C LEU A 15 32.93 8.33 22.98
N SER A 16 32.47 9.59 22.88
CA SER A 16 33.03 10.68 23.69
C SER A 16 32.51 10.63 25.14
N ASP A 17 33.21 11.29 26.06
CA ASP A 17 32.86 11.24 27.49
C ASP A 17 31.44 11.77 27.79
N ASP A 18 30.91 12.70 26.97
CA ASP A 18 29.56 13.23 27.09
C ASP A 18 28.46 12.33 26.49
N GLU A 19 28.84 11.26 25.81
CA GLU A 19 27.96 10.17 25.34
C GLU A 19 27.91 8.99 26.33
N ILE A 20 28.67 9.05 27.42
CA ILE A 20 28.78 8.00 28.45
C ILE A 20 28.36 8.57 29.79
N LEU A 21 27.20 8.16 30.30
CA LEU A 21 26.70 8.64 31.60
C LEU A 21 26.80 7.52 32.64
N GLU A 22 27.60 7.77 33.67
CA GLU A 22 27.64 6.95 34.88
C GLU A 22 26.59 7.42 35.88
N SER A 23 26.25 6.59 36.88
CA SER A 23 25.26 6.93 37.91
C SER A 23 25.61 8.18 38.74
N SER A 24 26.87 8.63 38.71
CA SER A 24 27.34 9.86 39.34
C SER A 24 27.14 11.13 38.48
N SER A 25 26.75 10.98 37.21
CA SER A 25 26.50 12.11 36.31
C SER A 25 25.19 12.82 36.66
N GLU A 26 25.21 14.15 36.69
CA GLU A 26 23.98 14.96 36.86
C GLU A 26 22.94 14.71 35.76
N LYS A 27 23.38 14.25 34.57
CA LYS A 27 22.50 13.94 33.43
C LYS A 27 21.91 12.53 33.50
N TYR A 28 22.40 11.66 34.38
CA TYR A 28 21.96 10.26 34.48
C TYR A 28 20.48 10.15 34.82
N ALA A 29 19.99 10.94 35.78
CA ALA A 29 18.59 10.91 36.21
C ALA A 29 17.63 11.21 35.04
N ALA A 30 17.90 12.26 34.27
CA ALA A 30 17.08 12.65 33.12
C ALA A 30 17.04 11.60 31.99
N GLU A 31 18.07 10.74 31.89
CA GLU A 31 18.12 9.65 30.92
C GLU A 31 17.64 8.31 31.51
N THR A 32 17.32 8.24 32.81
CA THR A 32 16.89 7.01 33.52
C THR A 32 15.59 7.17 34.30
N THR A 33 14.87 8.29 34.15
CA THR A 33 13.48 8.45 34.64
C THR A 33 12.54 7.57 33.84
N PHE A 34 11.73 6.73 34.48
CA PHE A 34 10.72 5.87 33.84
C PHE A 34 9.31 6.29 34.25
N TRP A 35 8.33 6.01 33.39
CA TRP A 35 6.91 6.10 33.76
C TRP A 35 6.55 5.22 34.95
N SER A 36 7.24 4.09 35.10
CA SER A 36 7.10 3.25 36.27
C SER A 36 8.45 2.79 36.81
N THR A 37 8.63 2.99 38.10
CA THR A 37 9.79 2.49 38.86
C THR A 37 9.93 0.96 38.80
N TYR A 38 8.83 0.22 38.62
CA TYR A 38 8.85 -1.24 38.40
C TYR A 38 9.74 -1.66 37.22
N LYS A 39 9.83 -0.80 36.20
CA LYS A 39 10.62 -1.05 34.99
C LYS A 39 12.01 -0.42 35.02
N ASN A 40 12.40 0.26 36.10
CA ASN A 40 13.71 0.90 36.24
C ASN A 40 14.70 0.02 37.04
N PRO A 41 15.54 -0.80 36.38
CA PRO A 41 16.57 -1.58 37.05
C PRO A 41 17.79 -0.76 37.51
N LYS A 42 17.81 0.56 37.31
CA LYS A 42 18.92 1.48 37.59
C LYS A 42 20.22 1.05 36.87
N PRO A 43 20.31 1.26 35.54
CA PRO A 43 21.42 0.78 34.73
C PRO A 43 22.78 1.30 35.23
N HIS A 44 23.81 0.45 35.24
CA HIS A 44 25.15 0.89 35.65
C HIS A 44 25.76 1.94 34.70
N LEU A 45 25.38 1.93 33.42
CA LEU A 45 25.89 2.82 32.39
C LEU A 45 24.78 3.22 31.42
N VAL A 46 24.68 4.49 31.06
CA VAL A 46 23.87 4.95 29.93
C VAL A 46 24.80 5.32 28.78
N LEU A 47 24.56 4.73 27.62
CA LEU A 47 25.26 5.07 26.37
C LEU A 47 24.31 5.85 25.48
N ARG A 48 24.73 7.05 25.07
CA ARG A 48 23.93 7.95 24.23
C ARG A 48 24.72 8.32 22.96
N PRO A 49 24.89 7.38 22.02
CA PRO A 49 25.55 7.68 20.75
C PRO A 49 24.80 8.79 20.01
N LYS A 50 25.52 9.77 19.48
CA LYS A 50 25.00 10.94 18.77
C LYS A 50 25.15 10.86 17.25
N SER A 51 25.80 9.81 16.76
CA SER A 51 26.00 9.58 15.33
C SER A 51 25.74 8.13 14.97
N LEU A 52 25.38 7.88 13.72
CA LEU A 52 25.16 6.53 13.22
C LEU A 52 26.42 5.63 13.38
N PRO A 53 27.65 6.08 13.05
CA PRO A 53 28.86 5.27 13.28
C PRO A 53 29.09 4.91 14.76
N ALA A 54 28.80 5.83 15.68
CA ALA A 54 28.89 5.59 17.12
C ALA A 54 27.87 4.53 17.57
N LEU A 55 26.64 4.61 17.05
CA LEU A 55 25.59 3.63 17.30
C LEU A 55 25.96 2.25 16.75
N GLN A 56 26.48 2.15 15.52
CA GLN A 56 26.93 0.89 14.92
C GLN A 56 27.95 0.17 15.80
N LYS A 57 28.99 0.89 16.23
CA LYS A 57 30.03 0.34 17.12
C LYS A 57 29.46 -0.05 18.48
N THR A 58 28.57 0.78 19.04
CA THR A 58 27.92 0.50 20.32
C THR A 58 27.07 -0.77 20.26
N VAL A 59 26.22 -0.91 19.24
CA VAL A 59 25.38 -2.09 19.04
C VAL A 59 26.25 -3.33 18.82
N GLN A 60 27.24 -3.26 17.93
CA GLN A 60 28.17 -4.37 17.68
C GLN A 60 28.89 -4.81 18.96
N TYR A 61 29.35 -3.85 19.76
CA TYR A 61 30.06 -4.10 21.01
C TYR A 61 29.13 -4.74 22.07
N LEU A 62 27.98 -4.14 22.36
CA LEU A 62 27.00 -4.69 23.32
C LEU A 62 26.50 -6.07 22.86
N CYS A 63 26.30 -6.25 21.56
CA CYS A 63 25.92 -7.53 20.99
C CYS A 63 27.05 -8.58 21.01
N GLY A 64 28.32 -8.17 21.14
CA GLY A 64 29.44 -9.08 21.38
C GLY A 64 29.44 -9.66 22.80
N LEU A 65 28.94 -8.91 23.77
CA LEU A 65 29.07 -9.21 25.20
C LEU A 65 27.89 -10.00 25.78
N ASP A 66 28.08 -10.50 27.00
CA ASP A 66 27.07 -11.10 27.87
C ASP A 66 26.65 -10.10 28.96
N LEU A 67 26.15 -8.93 28.52
CA LEU A 67 25.62 -7.87 29.37
C LEU A 67 24.11 -7.74 29.18
N ASP A 68 23.39 -7.44 30.25
CA ASP A 68 21.97 -7.05 30.23
C ASP A 68 21.87 -5.59 29.73
N PHE A 69 21.42 -5.39 28.50
CA PHE A 69 21.17 -4.06 27.97
C PHE A 69 19.79 -3.89 27.34
N ALA A 70 19.26 -2.67 27.39
CA ALA A 70 17.97 -2.29 26.81
C ALA A 70 18.12 -1.05 25.93
N VAL A 71 17.30 -0.99 24.88
CA VAL A 71 17.22 0.16 23.98
C VAL A 71 16.07 1.05 24.43
N ARG A 72 16.35 2.32 24.61
CA ARG A 72 15.38 3.32 25.02
C ARG A 72 15.12 4.32 23.91
N SER A 73 13.91 4.30 23.33
CA SER A 73 13.37 5.47 22.64
C SER A 73 13.04 6.56 23.66
N GLY A 74 13.13 7.84 23.28
CA GLY A 74 12.84 8.95 24.20
C GLY A 74 11.46 8.84 24.88
N GLY A 75 11.25 9.63 25.93
CA GLY A 75 10.01 9.61 26.70
C GLY A 75 9.83 8.34 27.55
N ASN A 76 8.60 7.83 27.60
CA ASN A 76 8.22 6.66 28.38
C ASN A 76 8.34 5.37 27.56
N ASN A 77 9.23 4.48 28.02
CA ASN A 77 9.41 3.13 27.47
C ASN A 77 9.36 2.11 28.61
N THR A 78 8.95 0.88 28.31
CA THR A 78 8.84 -0.22 29.30
C THR A 78 10.07 -1.13 29.33
N ALA A 79 11.02 -0.95 28.40
CA ALA A 79 12.26 -1.72 28.35
C ALA A 79 13.34 -1.05 29.21
N GLY A 80 13.94 -1.82 30.14
CA GLY A 80 15.05 -1.39 30.98
C GLY A 80 16.00 -2.56 31.26
N ALA A 81 17.28 -2.27 31.51
CA ALA A 81 18.29 -3.30 31.79
C ALA A 81 19.27 -2.90 32.90
N LYS A 82 19.85 -3.90 33.58
CA LYS A 82 20.71 -3.67 34.76
C LYS A 82 22.10 -3.12 34.41
N ASP A 83 22.69 -3.56 33.30
CA ASP A 83 24.08 -3.23 33.01
C ASP A 83 24.17 -1.97 32.15
N VAL A 84 23.49 -1.94 30.99
CA VAL A 84 23.58 -0.82 30.05
C VAL A 84 22.21 -0.38 29.53
N GLU A 85 21.96 0.93 29.54
CA GLU A 85 20.85 1.53 28.80
C GLU A 85 21.38 2.27 27.57
N LEU A 86 20.91 1.87 26.38
CA LEU A 86 21.22 2.53 25.12
C LEU A 86 20.14 3.58 24.83
N SER A 87 20.46 4.85 25.10
CA SER A 87 19.56 5.99 24.85
C SER A 87 19.62 6.41 23.38
N MET A 88 18.46 6.34 22.71
CA MET A 88 18.28 6.79 21.34
C MET A 88 17.98 8.29 21.22
N LYS A 89 17.90 9.03 22.33
CA LYS A 89 17.42 10.43 22.38
C LYS A 89 18.20 11.40 21.49
N ALA A 90 19.45 11.09 21.13
CA ALA A 90 20.22 11.91 20.20
C ALA A 90 19.84 11.70 18.71
N PHE A 91 19.07 10.66 18.39
CA PHE A 91 18.49 10.44 17.07
C PHE A 91 17.11 11.13 17.00
N ASP A 92 17.13 12.46 16.92
CA ASP A 92 15.95 13.34 16.98
C ASP A 92 15.66 14.08 15.66
N SER A 93 16.28 13.64 14.56
CA SER A 93 16.11 14.22 13.23
C SER A 93 14.65 14.24 12.80
N PHE A 94 14.24 15.28 12.08
CA PHE A 94 12.90 15.39 11.51
C PHE A 94 13.00 16.02 10.12
N GLU A 95 12.34 15.41 9.15
CA GLU A 95 12.24 15.92 7.79
C GLU A 95 10.85 15.62 7.25
N TYR A 96 10.19 16.64 6.69
CA TYR A 96 8.91 16.51 6.00
C TYR A 96 9.14 16.56 4.48
N HIS A 97 8.53 15.61 3.77
CA HIS A 97 8.67 15.39 2.33
C HIS A 97 7.34 15.67 1.62
N PRO A 98 7.04 16.91 1.22
CA PRO A 98 5.73 17.32 0.73
C PRO A 98 5.27 16.58 -0.53
N GLU A 99 6.18 16.31 -1.47
CA GLU A 99 5.86 15.60 -2.72
C GLU A 99 5.34 14.17 -2.51
N SER A 100 5.72 13.56 -1.38
CA SER A 100 5.35 12.19 -1.03
C SER A 100 4.34 12.10 0.11
N GLU A 101 4.01 13.23 0.74
CA GLU A 101 3.27 13.30 2.01
C GLU A 101 3.83 12.31 3.05
N THR A 102 5.15 12.34 3.24
CA THR A 102 5.85 11.50 4.25
C THR A 102 6.72 12.32 5.19
N ILE A 103 7.01 11.76 6.37
CA ILE A 103 8.03 12.26 7.28
C ILE A 103 9.11 11.21 7.49
N THR A 104 10.33 11.68 7.70
CA THR A 104 11.45 10.87 8.17
C THR A 104 11.83 11.36 9.56
N ILE A 105 11.66 10.51 10.57
CA ILE A 105 11.81 10.89 11.98
C ILE A 105 12.79 9.97 12.70
N GLY A 106 13.66 10.55 13.53
CA GLY A 106 14.56 9.80 14.39
C GLY A 106 13.80 9.04 15.48
N ALA A 107 14.25 7.81 15.76
CA ALA A 107 13.62 6.89 16.72
C ALA A 107 13.72 7.34 18.19
N GLY A 108 14.55 8.34 18.47
CA GLY A 108 14.77 8.92 19.79
C GLY A 108 13.70 9.88 20.27
N GLN A 109 12.76 10.27 19.40
CA GLN A 109 11.77 11.30 19.70
C GLN A 109 10.57 10.77 20.49
N THR A 110 9.87 11.70 21.12
CA THR A 110 8.52 11.53 21.65
C THR A 110 7.48 11.98 20.62
N TRP A 111 6.24 11.51 20.76
CA TRP A 111 5.17 11.92 19.84
C TRP A 111 4.84 13.40 19.93
N GLY A 112 4.92 14.03 21.11
CA GLY A 112 4.70 15.47 21.26
C GLY A 112 5.75 16.31 20.53
N GLU A 113 7.00 15.85 20.48
CA GLU A 113 8.04 16.50 19.66
C GLU A 113 7.74 16.38 18.17
N VAL A 114 7.28 15.20 17.72
CA VAL A 114 6.92 14.97 16.31
C VAL A 114 5.68 15.78 15.92
N ASP A 115 4.64 15.78 16.75
CA ASP A 115 3.40 16.53 16.51
C ASP A 115 3.71 18.03 16.39
N ARG A 116 4.56 18.59 17.27
CA ARG A 116 5.00 19.99 17.20
C ARG A 116 5.81 20.27 15.92
N LYS A 117 6.82 19.46 15.62
CA LYS A 117 7.66 19.65 14.42
C LYS A 117 6.85 19.52 13.12
N LEU A 118 5.86 18.63 13.08
CA LEU A 118 4.97 18.46 11.94
C LEU A 118 3.99 19.62 11.80
N GLU A 119 3.39 20.08 12.89
CA GLU A 119 2.53 21.27 12.86
C GLU A 119 3.30 22.51 12.36
N GLU A 120 4.55 22.69 12.81
CA GLU A 120 5.44 23.77 12.35
C GLU A 120 5.80 23.65 10.86
N ALA A 121 6.10 22.43 10.38
CA ALA A 121 6.56 22.20 9.00
C ALA A 121 5.43 22.07 7.97
N ALA A 122 4.26 21.56 8.37
CA ALA A 122 3.13 21.26 7.49
C ALA A 122 1.78 21.42 8.22
N PRO A 123 1.33 22.67 8.47
CA PRO A 123 0.02 22.92 9.06
C PRO A 123 -1.09 22.21 8.25
N GLY A 124 -2.06 21.59 8.93
CA GLY A 124 -3.10 20.79 8.29
C GLY A 124 -2.76 19.30 8.14
N PHE A 125 -1.52 18.90 8.42
CA PHE A 125 -1.11 17.49 8.43
C PHE A 125 -0.93 16.95 9.84
N THR A 126 -1.15 15.65 9.97
CA THR A 126 -0.87 14.86 11.17
C THR A 126 -0.20 13.55 10.76
N VAL A 127 0.56 12.96 11.67
CA VAL A 127 1.00 11.57 11.56
C VAL A 127 0.10 10.74 12.45
N LEU A 128 -0.08 9.45 12.17
CA LEU A 128 -0.64 8.56 13.19
C LEU A 128 0.36 8.44 14.35
N SER A 129 0.22 9.35 15.31
CA SER A 129 0.92 9.36 16.59
C SER A 129 0.11 8.60 17.64
N THR A 130 0.73 8.29 18.80
CA THR A 130 -0.07 7.86 19.94
C THR A 130 -0.80 9.04 20.57
N ARG A 131 -1.96 8.80 21.20
CA ARG A 131 -2.75 9.82 21.91
C ARG A 131 -2.04 10.47 23.11
N VAL A 132 -0.83 10.02 23.44
CA VAL A 132 -0.05 10.44 24.61
C VAL A 132 1.27 11.07 24.15
N PRO A 133 1.53 12.35 24.44
CA PRO A 133 2.62 13.11 23.80
C PRO A 133 4.01 12.73 24.33
N PHE A 134 4.12 12.23 25.56
CA PHE A 134 5.40 11.86 26.17
C PHE A 134 5.82 10.39 25.88
N VAL A 135 5.08 9.66 25.05
CA VAL A 135 5.43 8.30 24.63
C VAL A 135 6.49 8.34 23.53
N GLY A 136 7.45 7.43 23.61
CA GLY A 136 8.49 7.28 22.59
C GLY A 136 7.96 6.72 21.28
N VAL A 137 8.46 7.28 20.17
CA VAL A 137 8.07 6.91 18.80
C VAL A 137 8.36 5.41 18.53
N ALA A 138 9.57 4.94 18.80
CA ALA A 138 9.93 3.56 18.47
C ALA A 138 9.14 2.53 19.29
N GLY A 139 8.99 2.77 20.60
CA GLY A 139 8.31 1.82 21.49
C GLY A 139 6.86 1.56 21.09
N SER A 140 6.16 2.56 20.56
CA SER A 140 4.76 2.47 20.14
C SER A 140 4.60 1.95 18.71
N LEU A 141 5.42 2.39 17.75
CA LEU A 141 5.36 1.91 16.36
C LEU A 141 5.57 0.40 16.24
N LEU A 142 6.49 -0.15 17.04
CA LEU A 142 6.86 -1.56 16.95
C LEU A 142 5.78 -2.53 17.46
N VAL A 143 4.79 -2.03 18.20
CA VAL A 143 3.74 -2.84 18.84
C VAL A 143 2.32 -2.53 18.37
N GLY A 144 2.15 -1.69 17.34
CA GLY A 144 0.82 -1.31 16.87
C GLY A 144 0.66 0.19 16.75
N GLY A 145 0.51 0.84 17.91
CA GLY A 145 0.24 2.27 18.08
C GLY A 145 -1.18 2.67 17.65
N PHE A 146 -1.90 3.38 18.52
CA PHE A 146 -3.24 3.92 18.25
C PHE A 146 -3.25 5.44 18.33
N SER A 147 -3.94 6.07 17.37
CA SER A 147 -4.19 7.50 17.28
C SER A 147 -5.68 7.81 17.48
N TRP A 148 -6.02 9.09 17.59
CA TRP A 148 -7.39 9.57 17.43
C TRP A 148 -7.92 9.30 16.02
N PHE A 149 -7.06 9.33 15.00
CA PHE A 149 -7.42 9.04 13.60
C PHE A 149 -7.40 7.55 13.23
N SER A 150 -7.24 6.65 14.22
CA SER A 150 -7.15 5.23 13.94
C SER A 150 -8.45 4.62 13.39
N GLY A 151 -9.61 5.25 13.60
CA GLY A 151 -10.87 4.89 12.95
C GLY A 151 -10.82 5.06 11.43
N GLU A 152 -10.12 6.10 10.96
CA GLU A 152 -10.02 6.48 9.56
C GLU A 152 -8.84 5.81 8.84
N PHE A 153 -7.67 5.80 9.47
CA PHE A 153 -6.42 5.41 8.80
C PHE A 153 -5.74 4.16 9.38
N GLY A 154 -6.29 3.53 10.42
CA GLY A 154 -5.73 2.32 11.00
C GLY A 154 -4.65 2.57 12.06
N LEU A 155 -3.66 1.68 12.15
CA LEU A 155 -2.62 1.71 13.18
C LEU A 155 -1.32 2.36 12.70
N CYS A 156 -0.54 2.88 13.63
CA CYS A 156 0.77 3.47 13.33
C CYS A 156 1.71 2.47 12.63
N SER A 157 1.59 1.18 12.98
CA SER A 157 2.35 0.06 12.42
C SER A 157 1.80 -0.50 11.10
N ASP A 158 0.69 0.02 10.56
CA ASP A 158 0.13 -0.52 9.32
C ASP A 158 1.05 -0.29 8.12
N PRO A 159 1.03 -1.17 7.10
CA PRO A 159 1.86 -1.03 5.92
C PRO A 159 1.73 0.30 5.18
N GLN A 160 0.55 0.90 5.22
CA GLN A 160 0.25 2.20 4.60
C GLN A 160 0.79 3.39 5.39
N THR A 161 1.16 3.20 6.67
CA THR A 161 1.62 4.24 7.58
C THR A 161 3.11 4.09 7.88
N LEU A 162 3.53 2.95 8.42
CA LEU A 162 4.94 2.65 8.67
C LEU A 162 5.58 2.14 7.39
N LEU A 163 6.11 3.06 6.58
CA LEU A 163 6.62 2.77 5.24
C LEU A 163 7.98 2.07 5.28
N ASP A 164 8.88 2.50 6.16
CA ASP A 164 10.22 1.91 6.31
C ASP A 164 10.86 2.27 7.67
N ALA A 165 11.94 1.57 8.02
CA ALA A 165 12.74 1.82 9.21
C ALA A 165 14.21 1.55 8.95
N HIS A 166 15.09 2.48 9.36
CA HIS A 166 16.54 2.29 9.29
C HIS A 166 17.04 1.59 10.56
N VAL A 167 17.65 0.42 10.40
CA VAL A 167 18.01 -0.50 11.49
C VAL A 167 19.51 -0.72 11.55
N VAL A 168 20.07 -0.67 12.76
CA VAL A 168 21.42 -1.14 13.09
C VAL A 168 21.34 -2.57 13.59
N LEU A 169 21.92 -3.50 12.84
CA LEU A 169 21.94 -4.93 13.15
C LEU A 169 22.96 -5.26 14.26
N PRO A 170 22.84 -6.42 14.92
CA PRO A 170 23.75 -6.83 15.99
C PRO A 170 25.23 -6.92 15.58
N ASP A 171 25.53 -7.09 14.29
CA ASP A 171 26.89 -7.14 13.76
C ASP A 171 27.46 -5.74 13.41
N GLY A 172 26.68 -4.68 13.62
CA GLY A 172 27.02 -3.29 13.30
C GLY A 172 26.68 -2.85 11.88
N ARG A 173 26.19 -3.75 11.01
CA ARG A 173 25.68 -3.34 9.68
C ARG A 173 24.40 -2.52 9.83
N THR A 174 24.13 -1.68 8.84
CA THR A 174 22.90 -0.87 8.77
C THR A 174 22.17 -1.13 7.48
N LEU A 175 20.84 -1.06 7.54
CA LEU A 175 19.99 -1.19 6.37
C LEU A 175 18.65 -0.46 6.59
N TRP A 176 17.98 -0.16 5.49
CA TRP A 176 16.55 0.13 5.49
C TRP A 176 15.77 -1.17 5.44
N ALA A 177 14.82 -1.37 6.34
CA ALA A 177 14.11 -2.63 6.51
C ALA A 177 13.34 -3.05 5.24
N ALA A 178 12.96 -2.12 4.37
CA ALA A 178 12.37 -2.45 3.07
C ALA A 178 13.26 -3.31 2.16
N THR A 179 14.59 -3.34 2.37
CA THR A 179 15.49 -4.24 1.64
C THR A 179 15.42 -5.69 2.14
N GLU A 180 14.85 -5.92 3.32
CA GLU A 180 14.60 -7.24 3.91
C GLU A 180 13.12 -7.34 4.35
N PRO A 181 12.18 -7.71 3.44
CA PRO A 181 10.74 -7.64 3.69
C PRO A 181 10.25 -8.32 4.97
N ASP A 182 10.88 -9.44 5.37
CA ASP A 182 10.59 -10.14 6.62
C ASP A 182 10.89 -9.29 7.87
N LEU A 183 11.96 -8.48 7.83
CA LEU A 183 12.31 -7.57 8.91
C LEU A 183 11.31 -6.43 9.01
N LEU A 184 10.96 -5.78 7.89
CA LEU A 184 9.95 -4.72 7.88
C LEU A 184 8.59 -5.25 8.36
N TRP A 185 8.20 -6.44 7.92
CA TRP A 185 7.01 -7.13 8.41
C TRP A 185 7.05 -7.36 9.93
N ALA A 186 8.19 -7.81 10.46
CA ALA A 186 8.35 -8.07 11.89
C ALA A 186 8.35 -6.79 12.74
N LEU A 187 8.90 -5.68 12.23
CA LEU A 187 8.83 -4.37 12.88
C LEU A 187 7.40 -3.83 12.94
N ARG A 188 6.50 -4.29 12.07
CA ARG A 188 5.07 -3.96 12.11
C ARG A 188 4.33 -4.85 13.11
N GLY A 189 4.36 -4.48 14.38
CA GLY A 189 3.58 -5.14 15.44
C GLY A 189 4.22 -6.36 16.09
N GLY A 190 5.48 -6.72 15.74
CA GLY A 190 6.21 -7.85 16.33
C GLY A 190 7.05 -7.48 17.55
N GLY A 191 7.01 -6.22 17.98
CA GLY A 191 7.79 -5.68 19.10
C GLY A 191 9.26 -5.42 18.75
N GLY A 192 10.13 -5.49 19.74
CA GLY A 192 11.58 -5.30 19.56
C GLY A 192 12.35 -6.56 19.16
N ASN A 193 13.68 -6.47 19.26
CA ASN A 193 14.66 -7.58 19.13
C ASN A 193 14.98 -7.97 17.68
N PHE A 194 15.10 -6.95 16.83
CA PHE A 194 15.51 -7.10 15.43
C PHE A 194 16.74 -6.26 15.05
N GLY A 195 17.43 -5.73 16.07
CA GLY A 195 18.40 -4.64 15.95
C GLY A 195 17.90 -3.37 16.63
N VAL A 196 18.58 -2.26 16.38
CA VAL A 196 18.26 -0.93 16.93
C VAL A 196 17.78 -0.01 15.81
N VAL A 197 16.53 0.44 15.87
CA VAL A 197 16.00 1.39 14.89
C VAL A 197 16.55 2.77 15.18
N SER A 198 17.16 3.41 14.19
CA SER A 198 17.62 4.80 14.29
C SER A 198 16.61 5.80 13.75
N THR A 199 15.85 5.41 12.72
CA THR A 199 14.98 6.31 11.95
C THR A 199 13.77 5.55 11.41
N PHE A 200 12.61 6.22 11.35
CA PHE A 200 11.40 5.73 10.71
C PHE A 200 11.00 6.63 9.54
N LYS A 201 10.44 6.04 8.49
CA LYS A 201 9.75 6.74 7.42
C LYS A 201 8.25 6.46 7.52
N LEU A 202 7.46 7.50 7.73
CA LEU A 202 6.02 7.41 7.97
C LEU A 202 5.23 8.22 6.96
N LYS A 203 4.03 7.75 6.61
CA LYS A 203 3.05 8.57 5.90
C LYS A 203 2.41 9.59 6.85
N VAL A 204 2.17 10.80 6.35
CA VAL A 204 1.31 11.79 7.03
C VAL A 204 -0.05 11.90 6.32
N TYR A 205 -1.02 12.40 7.05
CA TYR A 205 -2.42 12.48 6.64
C TYR A 205 -2.93 13.90 6.85
N ARG A 206 -3.82 14.34 5.97
CA ARG A 206 -4.54 15.60 6.17
C ARG A 206 -5.49 15.44 7.34
N CYS A 207 -5.60 16.49 8.15
CA CYS A 207 -6.48 16.53 9.29
C CYS A 207 -7.23 17.86 9.37
N SER A 208 -8.47 17.81 9.86
CA SER A 208 -9.22 19.00 10.20
C SER A 208 -8.44 19.82 11.23
N GLN A 209 -8.42 21.14 11.04
CA GLN A 209 -7.90 22.07 12.05
C GLN A 209 -8.95 22.47 13.09
N LYS A 210 -10.18 21.95 12.94
CA LYS A 210 -11.33 22.18 13.80
C LYS A 210 -11.78 20.85 14.40
N ILE A 211 -11.07 20.40 15.43
CA ILE A 211 -11.39 19.15 16.12
C ILE A 211 -12.11 19.51 17.41
N HIS A 212 -13.33 19.03 17.60
CA HIS A 212 -14.01 19.17 18.88
C HIS A 212 -13.63 17.99 19.78
N ALA A 213 -12.95 18.27 20.88
CA ALA A 213 -12.42 17.25 21.77
C ALA A 213 -12.34 17.74 23.21
N GLY A 214 -12.23 16.80 24.13
CA GLY A 214 -12.08 17.08 25.56
C GLY A 214 -12.82 16.07 26.40
N THR A 215 -13.06 16.43 27.65
CA THR A 215 -13.59 15.51 28.66
C THR A 215 -15.02 15.90 29.01
N ILE A 216 -15.89 14.90 29.09
CA ILE A 216 -17.20 14.99 29.75
C ILE A 216 -17.08 14.20 31.05
N ALA A 217 -17.32 14.85 32.19
CA ALA A 217 -17.32 14.18 33.49
C ALA A 217 -18.76 13.88 33.93
N PHE A 218 -18.99 12.69 34.50
CA PHE A 218 -20.32 12.26 34.91
C PHE A 218 -20.36 12.04 36.42
N PRO A 219 -21.43 12.48 37.11
CA PRO A 219 -21.64 12.16 38.50
C PRO A 219 -21.90 10.67 38.63
N ARG A 220 -21.51 10.06 39.75
CA ARG A 220 -21.70 8.61 39.88
C ARG A 220 -23.18 8.18 39.87
N THR A 221 -24.10 9.05 40.25
CA THR A 221 -25.55 8.80 40.12
C THR A 221 -25.96 8.49 38.67
N ALA A 222 -25.22 9.01 37.69
CA ALA A 222 -25.46 8.79 36.26
C ALA A 222 -24.75 7.56 35.67
N MET A 223 -23.96 6.82 36.45
CA MET A 223 -23.13 5.68 35.98
C MET A 223 -23.92 4.67 35.14
N LYS A 224 -25.15 4.33 35.54
CA LYS A 224 -26.00 3.40 34.79
C LYS A 224 -26.42 3.96 33.42
N ALA A 225 -26.76 5.25 33.37
CA ALA A 225 -27.10 5.93 32.13
C ALA A 225 -25.89 6.03 31.20
N VAL A 226 -24.70 6.33 31.75
CA VAL A 226 -23.43 6.31 31.00
C VAL A 226 -23.17 4.92 30.43
N SER A 227 -23.27 3.86 31.24
CA SER A 227 -23.03 2.48 30.79
C SER A 227 -23.97 2.07 29.66
N GLN A 228 -25.26 2.39 29.77
CA GLN A 228 -26.24 2.17 28.71
C GLN A 228 -25.89 2.97 27.44
N GLY A 229 -25.61 4.26 27.57
CA GLY A 229 -25.27 5.13 26.44
C GLY A 229 -24.01 4.70 25.71
N VAL A 230 -22.98 4.25 26.44
CA VAL A 230 -21.75 3.69 25.87
C VAL A 230 -22.03 2.39 25.11
N SER A 231 -22.87 1.49 25.66
CA SER A 231 -23.28 0.26 24.98
C SER A 231 -24.05 0.56 23.69
N ASP A 232 -25.04 1.45 23.76
CA ASP A 232 -25.85 1.85 22.61
C ASP A 232 -24.98 2.53 21.54
N PHE A 233 -24.09 3.44 21.94
CA PHE A 233 -23.15 4.11 21.05
C PHE A 233 -22.20 3.11 20.39
N ALA A 234 -21.54 2.24 21.16
CA ALA A 234 -20.63 1.22 20.62
C ALA A 234 -21.32 0.28 19.61
N SER A 235 -22.61 -0.01 19.80
CA SER A 235 -23.36 -0.88 18.88
C SER A 235 -23.67 -0.22 17.52
N ARG A 236 -23.79 1.12 17.48
CA ARG A 236 -24.31 1.86 16.31
C ARG A 236 -23.29 2.75 15.61
N TYR A 237 -22.25 3.22 16.30
CA TYR A 237 -21.31 4.17 15.71
C TYR A 237 -20.46 3.51 14.62
N THR A 238 -20.44 4.15 13.45
CA THR A 238 -19.68 3.70 12.27
C THR A 238 -18.79 4.77 11.67
N ASP A 239 -18.90 6.01 12.16
CA ASP A 239 -18.19 7.14 11.62
C ASP A 239 -16.69 7.03 11.95
N PRO A 240 -15.79 6.89 10.97
CA PRO A 240 -14.36 6.77 11.22
C PRO A 240 -13.70 8.03 11.80
N LYS A 241 -14.39 9.18 11.76
CA LYS A 241 -13.87 10.50 12.15
C LYS A 241 -14.14 10.89 13.59
N ILE A 242 -14.86 10.05 14.32
CA ILE A 242 -15.10 10.21 15.75
C ILE A 242 -14.46 9.06 16.53
N ALA A 243 -13.99 9.38 17.73
CA ALA A 243 -13.41 8.43 18.66
C ALA A 243 -13.77 8.84 20.09
N ALA A 244 -13.85 7.86 20.99
CA ALA A 244 -14.03 8.13 22.40
C ALA A 244 -13.36 7.09 23.27
N HIS A 245 -12.98 7.49 24.49
CA HIS A 245 -12.65 6.54 25.53
C HIS A 245 -13.37 6.88 26.83
N VAL A 246 -13.76 5.84 27.54
CA VAL A 246 -14.47 5.93 28.82
C VAL A 246 -13.50 5.48 29.90
N SER A 247 -13.26 6.34 30.89
CA SER A 247 -12.30 6.10 31.94
C SER A 247 -13.02 6.03 33.28
N VAL A 248 -12.72 5.00 34.06
CA VAL A 248 -13.06 4.91 35.48
C VAL A 248 -11.79 5.19 36.26
N THR A 249 -11.80 6.29 37.02
CA THR A 249 -10.63 6.78 37.76
C THR A 249 -11.05 7.38 39.10
N ASN A 250 -10.10 7.62 40.00
CA ASN A 250 -10.36 8.31 41.26
C ASN A 250 -9.46 9.55 41.34
N PHE A 251 -9.92 10.69 40.83
CA PHE A 251 -9.20 11.97 40.95
C PHE A 251 -9.51 12.59 42.31
N ALA A 252 -8.68 12.33 43.32
CA ALA A 252 -8.68 13.18 44.50
C ALA A 252 -8.08 14.55 44.11
N SER A 253 -8.84 15.63 44.27
CA SER A 253 -8.27 16.98 44.28
C SER A 253 -7.26 17.07 45.45
N PRO A 254 -6.11 17.76 45.30
CA PRO A 254 -5.12 17.89 46.37
C PRO A 254 -5.69 18.44 47.70
N ASP A 255 -6.80 19.17 47.64
CA ASP A 255 -7.47 19.78 48.79
C ASP A 255 -8.54 18.89 49.45
N ASP A 256 -8.91 17.76 48.84
CA ASP A 256 -10.09 16.97 49.24
C ASP A 256 -9.69 15.66 49.92
N GLN A 257 -9.10 15.77 51.11
CA GLN A 257 -8.57 14.62 51.86
C GLN A 257 -9.67 13.77 52.56
N ASN A 258 -10.96 14.09 52.45
CA ASN A 258 -11.96 13.46 53.33
C ASN A 258 -13.32 13.00 52.74
N GLU A 259 -13.63 13.10 51.44
CA GLU A 259 -14.92 12.56 50.93
C GLU A 259 -14.92 11.71 49.62
N ALA A 260 -13.82 11.60 48.87
CA ALA A 260 -13.83 10.79 47.62
C ALA A 260 -13.64 9.28 47.89
N THR A 261 -14.71 8.59 48.30
CA THR A 261 -14.65 7.13 48.56
C THR A 261 -14.78 6.25 47.31
N LYS A 262 -15.30 6.73 46.17
CA LYS A 262 -15.68 5.87 45.02
C LYS A 262 -15.37 6.54 43.66
N PRO A 263 -15.10 5.78 42.57
CA PRO A 263 -14.51 6.33 41.34
C PRO A 263 -15.47 7.18 40.51
N ASP A 264 -14.93 8.20 39.85
CA ASP A 264 -15.58 9.04 38.85
C ASP A 264 -15.48 8.40 37.46
N VAL A 265 -16.48 8.70 36.61
CA VAL A 265 -16.46 8.32 35.20
C VAL A 265 -16.30 9.55 34.34
N THR A 266 -15.34 9.48 33.44
CA THR A 266 -15.14 10.49 32.41
C THR A 266 -15.19 9.84 31.05
N MET A 267 -15.66 10.59 30.06
CA MET A 267 -15.58 10.21 28.65
C MET A 267 -14.79 11.29 27.93
N HIS A 268 -13.70 10.88 27.30
CA HIS A 268 -12.98 11.78 26.42
C HIS A 268 -13.46 11.55 25.01
N ILE A 269 -13.88 12.62 24.35
CA ILE A 269 -14.40 12.58 22.98
C ILE A 269 -13.42 13.23 22.02
N PHE A 270 -13.49 12.78 20.78
CA PHE A 270 -12.77 13.34 19.65
C PHE A 270 -13.71 13.31 18.44
N ASP A 271 -13.90 14.47 17.83
CA ASP A 271 -14.71 14.62 16.63
C ASP A 271 -14.00 15.56 15.64
N SER A 272 -13.53 15.01 14.52
CA SER A 272 -12.84 15.78 13.50
C SER A 272 -13.77 16.51 12.50
N HIS A 273 -15.09 16.34 12.62
CA HIS A 273 -16.07 17.16 11.91
C HIS A 273 -16.28 18.54 12.57
N GLY A 274 -16.04 18.65 13.88
CA GLY A 274 -16.20 19.88 14.65
C GLY A 274 -17.40 19.83 15.62
N GLU A 275 -17.64 20.95 16.31
CA GLU A 275 -18.58 21.00 17.45
C GLU A 275 -20.02 20.66 17.07
N GLU A 276 -20.50 21.17 15.94
CA GLU A 276 -21.89 20.96 15.50
C GLU A 276 -22.21 19.46 15.34
N HIS A 277 -21.29 18.71 14.73
CA HIS A 277 -21.43 17.26 14.58
C HIS A 277 -21.32 16.55 15.92
N ALA A 278 -20.36 16.94 16.76
CA ALA A 278 -20.16 16.35 18.08
C ALA A 278 -21.40 16.47 18.97
N ARG A 279 -22.15 17.57 18.85
CA ARG A 279 -23.39 17.83 19.59
C ARG A 279 -24.66 17.32 18.90
N SER A 280 -24.54 16.63 17.77
CA SER A 280 -25.67 16.07 17.04
C SER A 280 -26.04 14.64 17.50
N GLU A 281 -27.19 14.15 17.07
CA GLU A 281 -27.63 12.74 17.27
C GLU A 281 -26.67 11.71 16.66
N LEU A 282 -25.89 12.12 15.65
CA LEU A 282 -24.88 11.28 15.00
C LEU A 282 -23.56 11.23 15.81
N GLY A 283 -23.32 12.24 16.66
CA GLY A 283 -22.14 12.36 17.50
C GLY A 283 -22.40 11.92 18.95
N PHE A 284 -22.02 12.79 19.88
CA PHE A 284 -22.00 12.55 21.33
C PHE A 284 -23.14 13.25 22.08
N LYS A 285 -24.20 13.71 21.39
CA LYS A 285 -25.35 14.37 22.04
C LYS A 285 -25.88 13.61 23.25
N TRP A 286 -26.00 12.29 23.12
CA TRP A 286 -26.46 11.42 24.20
C TRP A 286 -25.63 11.56 25.49
N ALA A 287 -24.34 11.84 25.39
CA ALA A 287 -23.44 12.00 26.52
C ALA A 287 -23.60 13.38 27.16
N PHE A 288 -23.76 14.44 26.36
CA PHE A 288 -24.03 15.79 26.86
C PHE A 288 -25.38 15.92 27.56
N ASP A 289 -26.38 15.14 27.12
CA ASP A 289 -27.74 15.17 27.68
C ASP A 289 -27.90 14.38 28.98
N ILE A 290 -26.85 13.67 29.44
CA ILE A 290 -26.90 12.95 30.72
C ILE A 290 -27.00 13.95 31.88
N GLU A 291 -27.98 13.74 32.75
CA GLU A 291 -28.21 14.61 33.92
C GLU A 291 -26.94 14.70 34.79
N GLY A 292 -26.50 15.94 35.02
CA GLY A 292 -25.31 16.26 35.81
C GLY A 292 -23.98 16.13 35.06
N ALA A 293 -23.97 15.82 33.76
CA ALA A 293 -22.76 15.83 32.95
C ALA A 293 -22.10 17.22 32.95
N VAL A 294 -20.78 17.25 33.15
CA VAL A 294 -19.96 18.47 33.11
C VAL A 294 -19.14 18.45 31.82
N ASP A 295 -19.46 19.38 30.93
CA ASP A 295 -18.80 19.54 29.64
C ASP A 295 -17.51 20.37 29.77
N MET A 296 -16.36 19.74 29.50
CA MET A 296 -15.05 20.39 29.38
C MET A 296 -14.46 20.23 27.97
N THR A 297 -15.32 20.04 26.97
CA THR A 297 -14.94 19.90 25.56
C THR A 297 -14.79 21.28 24.90
N LYS A 298 -13.94 21.35 23.89
CA LYS A 298 -13.65 22.58 23.15
C LYS A 298 -13.06 22.25 21.78
N GLU A 299 -13.05 23.24 20.90
CA GLU A 299 -12.35 23.14 19.63
C GLU A 299 -10.83 23.27 19.83
N LEU A 300 -10.09 22.34 19.26
CA LEU A 300 -8.64 22.18 19.43
C LEU A 300 -7.99 21.74 18.12
N LYS A 301 -6.68 21.97 18.00
CA LYS A 301 -5.82 21.30 17.03
C LYS A 301 -5.36 19.95 17.57
N ILE A 302 -4.96 19.05 16.67
CA ILE A 302 -4.53 17.69 17.06
C ILE A 302 -3.40 17.69 18.11
N ARG A 303 -2.43 18.61 18.01
CA ARG A 303 -1.38 18.76 19.03
C ARG A 303 -1.98 19.07 20.40
N GLU A 304 -2.88 20.04 20.46
CA GLU A 304 -3.55 20.46 21.70
C GLU A 304 -4.42 19.33 22.27
N VAL A 305 -5.08 18.54 21.41
CA VAL A 305 -5.82 17.33 21.82
C VAL A 305 -4.90 16.33 22.50
N ASN A 306 -3.74 16.02 21.90
CA ASN A 306 -2.77 15.11 22.52
C ASN A 306 -2.20 15.69 23.83
N GLU A 307 -1.98 17.00 23.89
CA GLU A 307 -1.49 17.71 25.09
C GLU A 307 -2.45 17.64 26.28
N LEU A 308 -3.76 17.39 26.07
CA LEU A 308 -4.72 17.18 27.16
C LEU A 308 -4.32 16.03 28.10
N THR A 309 -3.56 15.04 27.60
CA THR A 309 -3.08 13.90 28.38
C THR A 309 -1.67 14.09 28.95
N ALA A 310 -1.00 15.21 28.65
CA ALA A 310 0.38 15.45 29.08
C ALA A 310 0.54 15.49 30.61
N SER A 311 -0.51 15.93 31.31
CA SER A 311 -0.57 15.99 32.78
C SER A 311 -0.66 14.62 33.46
N LEU A 312 -0.97 13.55 32.72
CA LEU A 312 -0.99 12.18 33.23
C LEU A 312 0.41 11.61 33.52
N ARG A 313 1.47 12.41 33.35
CA ARG A 313 2.84 12.02 33.67
C ARG A 313 3.02 11.74 35.15
N PHE A 314 2.92 10.47 35.54
CA PHE A 314 3.22 10.03 36.90
C PHE A 314 4.71 10.26 37.22
N GLY A 315 4.96 10.80 38.43
CA GLY A 315 6.30 11.16 38.91
C GLY A 315 7.18 9.95 39.28
N ASP A 316 8.43 10.25 39.65
CA ASP A 316 9.57 9.32 39.84
C ASP A 316 9.40 8.24 40.94
N HIS A 317 8.21 8.09 41.53
CA HIS A 317 7.95 7.20 42.67
C HIS A 317 6.73 6.28 42.49
N ASN A 318 6.12 6.21 41.30
CA ASN A 318 4.96 5.35 41.06
C ASN A 318 5.35 4.00 40.40
N HIS A 319 4.93 2.90 41.03
CA HIS A 319 4.89 1.57 40.43
C HIS A 319 3.57 1.40 39.70
N SER A 320 3.62 1.17 38.38
CA SER A 320 2.44 0.97 37.54
C SER A 320 2.66 -0.23 36.63
N VAL A 321 1.68 -1.13 36.61
CA VAL A 321 1.60 -2.25 35.66
C VAL A 321 0.36 -2.09 34.81
N LEU A 322 0.48 -2.47 33.53
CA LEU A 322 -0.55 -2.23 32.52
C LEU A 322 -0.83 -3.51 31.75
N SER A 323 -2.07 -3.75 31.36
CA SER A 323 -2.46 -4.77 30.38
C SER A 323 -3.53 -4.20 29.44
N SER A 324 -3.58 -4.69 28.20
CA SER A 324 -4.50 -4.17 27.17
C SER A 324 -5.27 -5.29 26.44
N PRO A 325 -6.24 -5.93 27.12
CA PRO A 325 -7.24 -6.80 26.49
C PRO A 325 -7.96 -6.15 25.31
N LEU A 326 -8.30 -6.96 24.31
CA LEU A 326 -9.25 -6.60 23.25
C LEU A 326 -10.61 -7.24 23.53
N VAL A 327 -11.69 -6.49 23.35
CA VAL A 327 -13.05 -6.92 23.66
C VAL A 327 -14.00 -6.70 22.48
N ASP A 328 -14.87 -7.68 22.22
CA ASP A 328 -15.74 -7.70 21.03
C ASP A 328 -17.04 -6.90 21.20
N SER A 329 -17.66 -7.00 22.38
CA SER A 329 -18.99 -6.47 22.63
C SER A 329 -19.05 -5.69 23.94
N ILE A 330 -19.67 -4.50 23.90
CA ILE A 330 -19.88 -3.65 25.06
C ILE A 330 -21.36 -3.73 25.43
N ASP A 331 -21.70 -4.58 26.41
CA ASP A 331 -23.07 -4.69 26.91
C ASP A 331 -23.43 -3.57 27.90
N PRO A 332 -24.73 -3.39 28.25
CA PRO A 332 -25.18 -2.30 29.11
C PRO A 332 -24.56 -2.25 30.51
N ASP A 333 -23.98 -3.34 31.01
CA ASP A 333 -23.36 -3.42 32.33
C ASP A 333 -21.82 -3.32 32.26
N PHE A 334 -21.24 -3.12 31.07
CA PHE A 334 -19.79 -3.15 30.87
C PHE A 334 -19.05 -2.09 31.69
N VAL A 335 -19.50 -0.82 31.65
CA VAL A 335 -18.88 0.27 32.43
C VAL A 335 -19.11 0.08 33.94
N LEU A 336 -20.25 -0.51 34.33
CA LEU A 336 -20.49 -0.89 35.72
C LEU A 336 -19.47 -1.93 36.20
N ARG A 337 -19.15 -2.94 35.38
CA ARG A 337 -18.12 -3.93 35.72
C ARG A 337 -16.72 -3.35 35.74
N MET A 338 -16.41 -2.36 34.88
CA MET A 338 -15.17 -1.57 34.99
C MET A 338 -15.07 -0.88 36.36
N ALA A 339 -16.15 -0.23 36.80
CA ALA A 339 -16.23 0.41 38.13
C ALA A 339 -16.09 -0.59 39.28
N GLN A 340 -16.76 -1.73 39.19
CA GLN A 340 -16.65 -2.81 40.19
C GLN A 340 -15.26 -3.42 40.25
N PHE A 341 -14.57 -3.57 39.11
CA PHE A 341 -13.18 -4.03 39.09
C PHE A 341 -12.26 -3.01 39.76
N HIS A 342 -12.43 -1.72 39.48
CA HIS A 342 -11.69 -0.65 40.14
C HIS A 342 -11.94 -0.67 41.66
N GLU A 343 -13.20 -0.67 42.11
CA GLU A 343 -13.55 -0.71 43.53
C GLU A 343 -12.94 -1.93 44.24
N ARG A 344 -13.09 -3.14 43.68
CA ARG A 344 -12.53 -4.37 44.26
C ARG A 344 -11.00 -4.37 44.30
N THR A 345 -10.34 -3.75 43.32
CA THR A 345 -8.88 -3.57 43.31
C THR A 345 -8.44 -2.72 44.50
N VAL A 346 -9.13 -1.60 44.74
CA VAL A 346 -8.84 -0.69 45.85
C VAL A 346 -9.20 -1.32 47.20
N GLU A 347 -10.26 -2.13 47.28
CA GLU A 347 -10.61 -2.91 48.48
C GLU A 347 -9.56 -3.98 48.79
N THR A 348 -9.00 -4.62 47.75
CA THR A 348 -7.94 -5.63 47.90
C THR A 348 -6.67 -5.01 48.48
N ASN A 349 -6.30 -3.81 48.01
CA ASN A 349 -5.23 -3.03 48.62
C ASN A 349 -5.45 -1.51 48.39
N PRO A 350 -5.63 -0.71 49.46
CA PRO A 350 -5.84 0.73 49.34
C PRO A 350 -4.73 1.51 48.62
N ALA A 351 -3.51 0.95 48.53
CA ALA A 351 -2.39 1.56 47.81
C ALA A 351 -2.68 1.78 46.32
N PHE A 352 -3.60 1.01 45.74
CA PHE A 352 -4.00 1.13 44.35
C PHE A 352 -4.91 2.33 44.05
N ARG A 353 -5.43 3.02 45.09
CA ARG A 353 -6.47 4.05 44.96
C ARG A 353 -6.11 5.19 44.01
N ALA A 354 -4.89 5.72 44.11
CA ALA A 354 -4.47 6.90 43.36
C ALA A 354 -3.85 6.57 41.98
N GLY A 355 -3.59 5.29 41.69
CA GLY A 355 -2.88 4.87 40.49
C GLY A 355 -3.64 3.88 39.60
N THR A 356 -4.88 3.53 39.94
CA THR A 356 -5.69 2.60 39.14
C THR A 356 -6.51 3.35 38.10
N PHE A 357 -6.42 2.91 36.84
CA PHE A 357 -7.18 3.42 35.71
C PHE A 357 -7.76 2.25 34.93
N VAL A 358 -9.07 2.29 34.66
CA VAL A 358 -9.74 1.33 33.78
C VAL A 358 -10.31 2.11 32.61
N ILE A 359 -9.76 1.92 31.42
CA ILE A 359 -10.09 2.72 30.23
C ILE A 359 -10.64 1.80 29.15
N LEU A 360 -11.84 2.09 28.67
CA LEU A 360 -12.40 1.48 27.48
C LEU A 360 -12.21 2.43 26.30
N GLU A 361 -11.39 2.03 25.33
CA GLU A 361 -11.21 2.75 24.08
C GLU A 361 -12.17 2.21 23.01
N LEU A 362 -13.11 3.06 22.58
CA LEU A 362 -14.03 2.74 21.50
C LEU A 362 -13.32 2.92 20.17
N MET A 363 -12.82 1.80 19.65
CA MET A 363 -12.15 1.74 18.36
C MET A 363 -13.14 1.61 17.20
N GLY A 364 -12.85 2.32 16.10
CA GLY A 364 -13.65 2.24 14.88
C GLY A 364 -13.53 0.87 14.22
N LYS A 365 -14.56 0.47 13.45
CA LYS A 365 -14.65 -0.88 12.88
C LYS A 365 -13.43 -1.28 12.02
N LYS A 366 -12.80 -0.31 11.35
CA LYS A 366 -11.65 -0.53 10.48
C LYS A 366 -10.31 -0.52 11.20
N THR A 367 -10.24 -0.06 12.45
CA THR A 367 -8.96 0.18 13.14
C THR A 367 -8.08 -1.06 13.25
N LEU A 368 -8.68 -2.23 13.54
CA LEU A 368 -7.95 -3.49 13.66
C LEU A 368 -7.97 -4.33 12.38
N THR A 369 -8.60 -3.86 11.30
CA THR A 369 -8.71 -4.59 10.02
C THR A 369 -8.06 -3.85 8.85
N SER A 370 -7.45 -2.69 9.10
CA SER A 370 -6.84 -1.79 8.12
C SER A 370 -5.59 -2.33 7.43
N ALA A 371 -4.93 -3.35 7.98
CA ALA A 371 -3.67 -3.87 7.47
C ALA A 371 -3.79 -4.62 6.12
N GLY A 372 -5.00 -4.92 5.63
CA GLY A 372 -5.22 -5.66 4.39
C GLY A 372 -5.15 -7.19 4.52
N GLY A 373 -5.06 -7.72 5.74
CA GLY A 373 -5.16 -9.15 6.05
C GLY A 373 -4.32 -9.60 7.27
N PRO A 374 -4.57 -10.81 7.82
CA PRO A 374 -3.88 -11.33 9.01
C PRO A 374 -2.36 -11.48 8.87
N SER A 375 -1.86 -11.63 7.65
CA SER A 375 -0.45 -11.87 7.35
C SER A 375 0.33 -10.60 6.99
N ALA A 376 -0.35 -9.45 6.87
CA ALA A 376 0.25 -8.20 6.41
C ALA A 376 1.20 -7.56 7.44
N THR A 377 0.99 -7.86 8.73
CA THR A 377 1.83 -7.43 9.85
C THR A 377 2.09 -8.61 10.78
N ALA A 378 3.06 -8.49 11.68
CA ALA A 378 3.40 -9.56 12.60
C ALA A 378 2.25 -9.90 13.55
N TRP A 379 1.51 -8.90 14.01
CA TRP A 379 0.34 -9.08 14.88
C TRP A 379 -0.94 -9.33 14.05
N PRO A 380 -1.50 -10.56 14.05
CA PRO A 380 -2.63 -10.92 13.19
C PRO A 380 -3.94 -10.33 13.71
N ARG A 381 -4.21 -9.08 13.34
CA ARG A 381 -5.47 -8.38 13.63
C ARG A 381 -6.48 -8.62 12.50
N THR A 382 -7.63 -9.21 12.82
CA THR A 382 -8.56 -9.78 11.81
C THR A 382 -10.02 -9.39 11.96
N LYS A 383 -10.41 -8.81 13.10
CA LYS A 383 -11.79 -8.42 13.36
C LYS A 383 -11.88 -7.09 14.10
N PRO A 384 -13.00 -6.36 13.97
CA PRO A 384 -13.28 -5.20 14.80
C PRO A 384 -13.36 -5.59 16.28
N GLN A 385 -12.63 -4.88 17.13
CA GLN A 385 -12.67 -5.00 18.59
C GLN A 385 -12.35 -3.63 19.20
N HIS A 386 -12.69 -3.46 20.48
CA HIS A 386 -12.31 -2.31 21.29
C HIS A 386 -11.14 -2.68 22.22
N ALA A 387 -10.39 -1.69 22.71
CA ALA A 387 -9.30 -1.93 23.64
C ALA A 387 -9.72 -1.57 25.07
N LEU A 388 -9.51 -2.50 26.01
CA LEU A 388 -9.70 -2.27 27.43
C LEU A 388 -8.30 -2.14 28.06
N GLN A 389 -7.92 -0.95 28.51
CA GLN A 389 -6.66 -0.74 29.22
C GLN A 389 -6.88 -0.83 30.73
N LEU A 390 -6.13 -1.72 31.36
CA LEU A 390 -6.12 -1.91 32.80
C LEU A 390 -4.76 -1.42 33.32
N VAL A 391 -4.78 -0.37 34.15
CA VAL A 391 -3.58 0.19 34.77
C VAL A 391 -3.74 0.07 36.28
N LEU A 392 -2.80 -0.60 36.95
CA LEU A 392 -2.74 -0.66 38.40
C LEU A 392 -1.47 0.05 38.87
N GLY A 393 -1.64 1.13 39.62
CA GLY A 393 -0.56 2.00 40.07
C GLY A 393 -0.58 2.20 41.59
N TYR A 394 0.60 2.24 42.21
CA TYR A 394 0.81 2.47 43.63
C TYR A 394 2.17 3.15 43.88
N HIS A 395 2.33 3.84 45.01
CA HIS A 395 3.59 4.47 45.37
C HIS A 395 4.66 3.43 45.71
N SER A 396 5.94 3.67 45.42
CA SER A 396 7.05 2.73 45.68
C SER A 396 7.22 2.34 47.13
N ASP A 397 6.79 3.21 48.04
CA ASP A 397 6.91 3.01 49.48
C ASP A 397 5.64 2.44 50.10
N ALA A 398 4.60 2.17 49.29
CA ALA A 398 3.36 1.57 49.75
C ALA A 398 3.51 0.06 50.00
N ASP A 399 2.76 -0.48 50.97
CA ASP A 399 2.71 -1.92 51.26
C ASP A 399 1.90 -2.67 50.18
N CYS A 400 2.49 -2.82 49.00
CA CYS A 400 1.89 -3.47 47.84
C CYS A 400 2.95 -4.18 47.01
N SER A 401 2.63 -5.38 46.50
CA SER A 401 3.53 -6.17 45.67
C SER A 401 3.15 -6.10 44.19
N THR A 402 4.16 -6.13 43.31
CA THR A 402 3.90 -6.23 41.87
C THR A 402 3.25 -7.57 41.50
N ALA A 403 3.48 -8.62 42.28
CA ALA A 403 2.82 -9.91 42.08
C ALA A 403 1.30 -9.80 42.23
N LEU A 404 0.83 -9.10 43.28
CA LEU A 404 -0.59 -8.82 43.48
C LEU A 404 -1.18 -8.02 42.31
N ALA A 405 -0.46 -6.99 41.85
CA ALA A 405 -0.91 -6.20 40.71
C ALA A 405 -1.01 -7.04 39.41
N LEU A 406 -0.06 -7.95 39.18
CA LEU A 406 -0.10 -8.86 38.02
C LEU A 406 -1.24 -9.89 38.12
N GLU A 407 -1.53 -10.43 39.31
CA GLU A 407 -2.65 -11.34 39.54
C GLU A 407 -4.00 -10.67 39.23
N LEU A 408 -4.18 -9.43 39.70
CA LEU A 408 -5.39 -8.65 39.43
C LEU A 408 -5.53 -8.32 37.93
N LEU A 409 -4.43 -8.01 37.24
CA LEU A 409 -4.40 -7.79 35.79
C LEU A 409 -4.69 -9.06 34.98
N GLU A 410 -4.29 -10.24 35.46
CA GLU A 410 -4.56 -11.52 34.79
C GLU A 410 -6.07 -11.85 34.81
N ARG A 411 -6.75 -11.56 35.92
CA ARG A 411 -8.18 -11.85 36.10
C ARG A 411 -9.12 -10.78 35.56
N GLY A 412 -8.71 -9.51 35.62
CA GLY A 412 -9.50 -8.34 35.22
C GLY A 412 -10.24 -8.45 33.87
N PRO A 413 -9.63 -8.99 32.80
CA PRO A 413 -10.28 -9.09 31.49
C PRO A 413 -11.57 -9.92 31.56
N THR A 414 -11.53 -11.10 32.20
CA THR A 414 -12.70 -11.97 32.36
C THR A 414 -13.72 -11.46 33.37
N GLU A 415 -13.29 -10.65 34.34
CA GLU A 415 -14.21 -10.02 35.30
C GLU A 415 -15.02 -8.88 34.67
N ILE A 416 -14.42 -8.13 33.74
CA ILE A 416 -15.08 -7.02 33.03
C ILE A 416 -15.81 -7.52 31.77
N ALA A 417 -15.22 -8.47 31.05
CA ALA A 417 -15.76 -9.06 29.83
C ALA A 417 -15.75 -10.59 29.96
N PRO A 418 -16.83 -11.22 30.46
CA PRO A 418 -16.87 -12.67 30.68
C PRO A 418 -16.61 -13.53 29.43
N SER A 419 -16.81 -12.97 28.24
CA SER A 419 -16.54 -13.63 26.95
C SER A 419 -15.10 -13.46 26.43
N HIS A 420 -14.24 -12.73 27.15
CA HIS A 420 -12.85 -12.45 26.76
C HIS A 420 -12.04 -13.74 26.59
N LYS A 421 -11.23 -13.79 25.51
CA LYS A 421 -10.41 -14.95 25.19
C LYS A 421 -8.93 -14.70 25.46
N PRO A 422 -8.15 -15.73 25.86
CA PRO A 422 -6.72 -15.57 26.15
C PRO A 422 -5.85 -15.07 24.99
N ASN A 423 -6.32 -15.17 23.75
CA ASN A 423 -5.61 -14.69 22.56
C ASN A 423 -5.91 -13.23 22.18
N GLU A 424 -6.83 -12.57 22.87
CA GLU A 424 -7.35 -11.23 22.52
C GLU A 424 -6.64 -10.15 23.35
N PHE A 425 -5.38 -9.91 23.02
CA PHE A 425 -4.56 -8.86 23.64
C PHE A 425 -3.84 -8.03 22.58
N TRP A 426 -3.76 -6.73 22.85
CA TRP A 426 -2.82 -5.86 22.16
C TRP A 426 -1.38 -6.26 22.57
N PRO A 427 -0.44 -6.47 21.65
CA PRO A 427 0.95 -6.85 21.97
C PRO A 427 1.77 -5.80 22.72
N ALA A 428 1.21 -4.62 23.00
CA ALA A 428 1.78 -3.73 23.99
C ALA A 428 1.50 -4.27 25.40
N PHE A 429 2.48 -4.16 26.32
CA PHE A 429 2.32 -4.50 27.74
C PHE A 429 2.08 -5.99 28.07
N LEU A 430 2.60 -6.91 27.25
CA LEU A 430 2.54 -8.34 27.54
C LEU A 430 3.42 -8.73 28.75
N HIS A 431 2.83 -9.51 29.65
CA HIS A 431 3.47 -10.13 30.82
C HIS A 431 3.63 -11.65 30.67
N GLY A 432 4.34 -12.29 31.60
CA GLY A 432 4.66 -13.73 31.57
C GLY A 432 3.45 -14.68 31.63
N PHE A 433 2.27 -14.20 32.02
CA PHE A 433 1.03 -14.98 31.99
C PHE A 433 0.36 -15.03 30.61
N HIS A 434 0.83 -14.24 29.63
CA HIS A 434 0.29 -14.28 28.27
C HIS A 434 0.96 -15.35 27.41
N ASP A 435 0.14 -16.09 26.67
CA ASP A 435 0.62 -17.03 25.65
C ASP A 435 0.85 -16.30 24.31
N LEU A 436 2.12 -16.04 24.00
CA LEU A 436 2.50 -15.37 22.75
C LEU A 436 2.09 -16.17 21.50
N SER A 437 2.02 -17.51 21.59
CA SER A 437 1.61 -18.33 20.45
C SER A 437 0.14 -18.15 20.10
N GLN A 438 -0.69 -17.83 21.10
CA GLN A 438 -2.10 -17.52 20.92
C GLN A 438 -2.30 -16.11 20.37
N ILE A 439 -1.58 -15.12 20.91
CA ILE A 439 -1.69 -13.70 20.50
C ILE A 439 -1.20 -13.50 19.05
N PHE A 440 -0.07 -14.10 18.70
CA PHE A 440 0.49 -14.00 17.34
C PHE A 440 -0.03 -15.10 16.40
N GLY A 441 -0.77 -16.07 16.92
CA GLY A 441 -1.48 -17.09 16.14
C GLY A 441 -0.62 -17.70 15.01
N PRO A 442 -1.13 -17.75 13.76
CA PRO A 442 -0.39 -18.28 12.61
C PRO A 442 0.95 -17.59 12.32
N ASN A 443 1.12 -16.33 12.75
CA ASN A 443 2.34 -15.56 12.51
C ASN A 443 3.44 -15.86 13.54
N TYR A 444 3.12 -16.54 14.64
CA TYR A 444 4.04 -16.75 15.76
C TYR A 444 5.33 -17.44 15.34
N GLU A 445 5.25 -18.54 14.57
CA GLU A 445 6.44 -19.31 14.19
C GLU A 445 7.35 -18.52 13.24
N ARG A 446 6.77 -17.79 12.28
CA ARG A 446 7.51 -16.88 11.39
C ARG A 446 8.21 -15.78 12.20
N LEU A 447 7.48 -15.15 13.13
CA LEU A 447 8.03 -14.13 14.01
C LEU A 447 9.17 -14.67 14.88
N ARG A 448 9.03 -15.89 15.40
CA ARG A 448 10.06 -16.57 16.20
C ARG A 448 11.34 -16.80 15.39
N GLN A 449 11.22 -17.33 14.17
CA GLN A 449 12.35 -17.57 13.27
C GLN A 449 13.09 -16.27 12.93
N ILE A 450 12.33 -15.21 12.63
CA ILE A 450 12.91 -13.88 12.34
C ILE A 450 13.62 -13.32 13.56
N LYS A 451 13.02 -13.39 14.76
CA LYS A 451 13.69 -12.99 16.01
C LYS A 451 14.97 -13.78 16.23
N THR A 452 14.98 -15.09 15.98
CA THR A 452 16.20 -15.91 16.08
C THR A 452 17.27 -15.51 15.06
N LYS A 453 16.88 -15.10 13.84
CA LYS A 453 17.81 -14.60 12.82
C LYS A 453 18.54 -13.34 13.29
N TYR A 454 17.83 -12.39 13.88
CA TYR A 454 18.40 -11.09 14.29
C TYR A 454 18.82 -11.03 15.76
N ASP A 455 18.49 -12.01 16.58
CA ASP A 455 19.00 -12.17 17.94
C ASP A 455 19.19 -13.66 18.28
N PRO A 456 20.22 -14.31 17.72
CA PRO A 456 20.43 -15.75 17.86
C PRO A 456 20.80 -16.17 19.28
N LYS A 457 21.26 -15.23 20.12
CA LYS A 457 21.52 -15.48 21.54
C LYS A 457 20.24 -15.47 22.39
N GLY A 458 19.09 -15.12 21.79
CA GLY A 458 17.82 -14.98 22.49
C GLY A 458 17.94 -14.03 23.66
N ARG A 459 18.70 -12.94 23.49
CA ARG A 459 18.94 -11.98 24.55
C ARG A 459 17.59 -11.43 24.96
N LYS A 460 17.29 -11.61 26.25
CA LYS A 460 16.08 -11.10 26.87
C LYS A 460 16.20 -9.58 26.94
N ILE A 461 16.00 -8.87 25.83
CA ILE A 461 15.63 -7.46 25.90
C ILE A 461 14.19 -7.48 26.43
N LEU A 462 14.07 -7.06 27.68
CA LEU A 462 12.97 -7.37 28.58
C LEU A 462 11.65 -6.73 28.15
N GLN A 463 10.76 -7.51 27.55
CA GLN A 463 9.32 -7.42 27.88
C GLN A 463 8.89 -8.50 28.89
N ALA A 464 9.59 -9.65 28.94
CA ALA A 464 9.28 -10.72 29.89
C ALA A 464 10.50 -11.05 30.80
N ARG A 465 10.54 -10.44 32.00
CA ARG A 465 11.26 -11.03 33.15
C ARG A 465 10.26 -11.88 33.93
N GLN A 466 10.72 -13.06 34.36
CA GLN A 466 9.99 -14.23 34.89
C GLN A 466 9.33 -15.02 33.74
N VAL A 467 9.83 -16.19 33.33
CA VAL A 467 9.89 -17.42 34.14
C VAL A 467 11.24 -18.12 34.00
N ALA A 468 11.97 -18.22 35.11
CA ALA A 468 12.76 -19.41 35.40
C ALA A 468 11.78 -20.44 35.99
N ARG A 469 11.91 -21.70 35.57
CA ARG A 469 11.21 -22.84 36.14
C ARG A 469 11.24 -22.77 37.67
N PHE A 470 10.08 -22.65 38.32
CA PHE A 470 9.92 -23.10 39.69
C PHE A 470 9.05 -24.36 39.68
N ARG A 471 9.74 -25.50 39.78
CA ARG A 471 9.16 -26.73 40.32
C ARG A 471 8.84 -26.45 41.80
N PHE A 472 7.60 -26.62 42.22
CA PHE A 472 7.32 -26.92 43.61
C PHE A 472 7.79 -28.35 43.92
N PRO A 473 8.44 -28.61 45.08
CA PRO A 473 8.60 -29.97 45.58
C PRO A 473 7.23 -30.47 46.10
N PRO A 474 6.90 -31.77 45.94
CA PRO A 474 5.65 -32.31 46.43
C PRO A 474 5.76 -32.52 47.95
N VAL A 475 4.75 -32.05 48.69
CA VAL A 475 4.53 -32.48 50.09
C VAL A 475 3.14 -33.08 50.17
N PHE A 476 3.13 -34.41 50.32
CA PHE A 476 2.14 -35.27 50.94
C PHE A 476 0.65 -34.87 50.89
N HIS A 477 -0.14 -35.62 50.12
CA HIS A 477 -1.28 -36.31 50.72
C HIS A 477 -1.44 -37.73 50.17
N LEU A 478 -1.46 -38.67 51.11
CA LEU A 478 -1.75 -40.09 50.95
C LEU A 478 -3.23 -40.30 50.63
N LEU A 479 -3.49 -41.33 49.81
CA LEU A 479 -4.66 -42.23 49.70
C LEU A 479 -4.89 -42.53 48.20
N SER A 480 -4.27 -43.57 47.65
CA SER A 480 -4.70 -44.99 47.63
C SER A 480 -5.64 -45.32 46.46
N LEU A 481 -5.40 -46.52 45.89
CA LEU A 481 -6.15 -47.28 44.88
C LEU A 481 -5.90 -46.87 43.41
N SER A 482 -5.00 -47.58 42.70
CA SER A 482 -5.23 -48.86 42.01
C SER A 482 -6.29 -48.77 40.90
N ILE A 483 -5.88 -48.95 39.65
CA ILE A 483 -6.30 -50.07 38.78
C ILE A 483 -5.50 -50.03 37.47
N THR A 484 -5.17 -51.25 37.07
CA THR A 484 -4.31 -51.79 36.01
C THR A 484 -4.87 -51.71 34.58
N MET A 485 -3.98 -52.10 33.65
CA MET A 485 -4.21 -52.69 32.31
C MET A 485 -4.29 -51.71 31.13
N SER A 486 -3.76 -51.98 29.94
CA SER A 486 -2.82 -52.99 29.43
C SER A 486 -2.48 -52.61 27.98
N ASN A 487 -1.29 -53.04 27.52
CA ASN A 487 -0.85 -53.48 26.19
C ASN A 487 -1.82 -53.30 24.99
N ILE A 488 -1.35 -52.94 23.79
CA ILE A 488 -0.70 -53.87 22.83
C ILE A 488 0.00 -53.05 21.72
N ALA A 489 1.30 -53.30 21.52
CA ALA A 489 2.02 -53.18 20.24
C ALA A 489 1.92 -54.56 19.53
N PRO A 490 2.28 -54.80 18.22
CA PRO A 490 3.67 -54.58 17.78
C PRO A 490 4.03 -54.53 16.26
N SER A 491 5.30 -54.16 16.04
CA SER A 491 6.30 -54.77 15.11
C SER A 491 6.44 -54.18 13.70
N VAL A 492 7.64 -54.01 13.12
CA VAL A 492 8.79 -54.93 12.94
C VAL A 492 10.09 -54.08 12.75
N PHE A 493 11.14 -54.20 13.60
CA PHE A 493 12.47 -54.88 13.40
C PHE A 493 13.32 -54.38 12.19
N ARG A 494 14.65 -54.21 12.19
CA ARG A 494 15.77 -54.32 13.15
C ARG A 494 17.06 -53.80 12.43
N GLN A 495 18.03 -53.26 13.19
CA GLN A 495 19.52 -53.43 13.15
C GLN A 495 20.27 -53.50 11.78
N ALA A 496 21.54 -53.11 11.59
CA ALA A 496 22.61 -52.43 12.33
C ALA A 496 23.88 -52.51 11.42
N LEU A 497 24.94 -51.82 11.83
CA LEU A 497 26.38 -52.11 11.60
C LEU A 497 27.18 -51.27 10.58
N ARG A 498 28.05 -50.45 11.20
CA ARG A 498 29.53 -50.41 11.09
C ARG A 498 30.19 -49.68 9.92
N ALA A 499 31.00 -48.71 10.34
CA ALA A 499 32.09 -48.06 9.62
C ALA A 499 33.45 -48.78 9.79
N CYS A 500 34.46 -48.22 9.09
CA CYS A 500 35.94 -48.33 9.22
C CYS A 500 36.67 -49.37 8.34
N PRO A 501 38.02 -49.27 8.08
CA PRO A 501 39.05 -48.34 8.66
C PRO A 501 40.25 -47.83 7.78
N ARG A 502 40.95 -46.81 8.32
CA ARG A 502 42.43 -46.59 8.51
C ARG A 502 43.48 -46.43 7.38
N ARG A 503 44.31 -45.37 7.51
CA ARG A 503 45.81 -45.32 7.77
C ARG A 503 46.23 -43.85 8.06
N CYS A 504 46.80 -43.49 9.23
CA CYS A 504 48.23 -43.38 9.65
C CYS A 504 49.12 -42.51 8.71
N ALA A 505 50.00 -41.57 9.12
CA ALA A 505 50.62 -41.23 10.42
C ALA A 505 51.34 -39.84 10.43
N SER A 506 51.62 -39.37 11.67
CA SER A 506 52.82 -38.65 12.19
C SER A 506 53.21 -37.18 11.86
N ALA A 507 53.58 -36.48 12.95
CA ALA A 507 54.61 -35.45 13.14
C ALA A 507 54.20 -33.95 13.24
N ARG A 508 54.44 -33.36 14.41
CA ARG A 508 54.64 -31.92 14.73
C ARG A 508 56.18 -31.68 14.83
N PRO A 509 56.79 -30.49 14.58
CA PRO A 509 56.52 -29.25 15.36
C PRO A 509 56.81 -27.86 14.69
N ARG A 510 56.40 -26.80 15.42
CA ARG A 510 56.93 -25.40 15.59
C ARG A 510 57.10 -24.38 14.42
N LEU A 511 56.44 -23.23 14.67
CA LEU A 511 56.85 -21.81 14.57
C LEU A 511 56.99 -21.06 13.22
N SER A 512 56.01 -20.17 13.00
CA SER A 512 56.06 -18.74 12.63
C SER A 512 56.85 -18.20 11.42
N ARG A 513 56.09 -17.36 10.69
CA ARG A 513 56.44 -16.17 9.85
C ARG A 513 56.70 -16.36 8.34
N LEU A 514 55.83 -15.68 7.57
CA LEU A 514 56.08 -14.74 6.46
C LEU A 514 56.82 -15.31 5.23
N ALA A 515 56.57 -14.96 3.97
CA ALA A 515 55.96 -13.79 3.35
C ALA A 515 55.57 -14.20 1.90
N ALA A 516 54.47 -13.70 1.34
CA ALA A 516 54.43 -12.59 0.38
C ALA A 516 54.85 -12.91 -1.07
N ALA A 517 53.95 -12.63 -2.00
CA ALA A 517 54.16 -11.72 -3.14
C ALA A 517 52.77 -11.31 -3.66
N ARG A 518 52.33 -10.04 -3.58
CA ARG A 518 52.80 -8.77 -4.23
C ARG A 518 52.38 -8.72 -5.71
N ARG A 519 51.96 -7.60 -6.32
CA ARG A 519 51.58 -6.19 -5.98
C ARG A 519 51.32 -5.49 -7.34
N CYS A 520 50.70 -4.29 -7.31
CA CYS A 520 50.67 -3.22 -8.34
C CYS A 520 49.66 -3.38 -9.50
N TYR A 521 48.97 -2.34 -10.02
CA TYR A 521 49.20 -0.88 -10.11
C TYR A 521 47.88 -0.12 -9.82
N ALA A 522 47.75 1.17 -9.45
CA ALA A 522 48.61 2.36 -9.47
C ALA A 522 48.15 3.38 -8.40
N SER A 523 49.06 4.30 -8.05
CA SER A 523 48.81 5.58 -7.36
C SER A 523 48.39 6.68 -8.36
N GLU A 524 47.76 7.73 -7.83
CA GLU A 524 47.17 8.93 -8.44
C GLU A 524 47.75 9.47 -9.77
N SER A 525 46.86 10.03 -10.59
CA SER A 525 47.13 11.26 -11.35
C SER A 525 46.21 12.39 -10.84
N ASN A 526 46.83 13.51 -10.49
CA ASN A 526 46.30 14.74 -9.89
C ASN A 526 45.12 15.38 -10.67
N PRO A 527 44.28 16.22 -10.03
CA PRO A 527 43.29 17.04 -10.69
C PRO A 527 43.96 18.25 -11.33
N ALA A 528 43.94 18.35 -12.66
CA ALA A 528 44.24 19.58 -13.37
C ALA A 528 43.20 19.83 -14.45
N GLN A 529 42.35 20.82 -14.15
CA GLN A 529 41.71 21.76 -15.06
C GLN A 529 41.05 21.20 -16.33
N ALA A 530 39.74 21.04 -16.28
CA ALA A 530 38.86 21.44 -17.38
C ALA A 530 37.75 22.32 -16.79
N GLN A 531 37.93 23.64 -16.94
CA GLN A 531 36.85 24.60 -16.82
C GLN A 531 35.82 24.28 -17.90
N VAL A 532 34.57 24.07 -17.51
CA VAL A 532 33.45 24.31 -18.44
C VAL A 532 32.91 25.69 -18.11
N SER A 533 33.31 26.64 -18.94
CA SER A 533 32.77 27.97 -19.04
C SER A 533 31.29 27.90 -19.38
N THR A 534 30.41 28.12 -18.40
CA THR A 534 29.09 28.68 -18.69
C THR A 534 29.29 30.16 -18.98
N THR A 535 29.43 30.48 -20.25
CA THR A 535 29.25 31.80 -20.83
C THR A 535 27.87 32.33 -20.45
N ARG A 536 27.79 33.07 -19.34
CA ARG A 536 26.77 34.12 -19.17
C ARG A 536 27.31 35.37 -19.86
N ALA A 537 26.92 35.56 -21.12
CA ALA A 537 26.61 36.91 -21.58
C ALA A 537 25.23 37.21 -20.97
N GLY A 538 25.03 38.17 -20.06
CA GLY A 538 25.67 39.47 -19.99
C GLY A 538 24.69 40.48 -20.56
N GLN A 539 23.69 40.87 -19.77
CA GLN A 539 23.15 42.21 -19.85
C GLN A 539 22.70 42.68 -18.46
N THR A 540 23.52 43.63 -18.01
CA THR A 540 23.40 44.55 -16.89
C THR A 540 22.06 45.29 -16.88
N SER A 541 21.44 45.42 -15.71
CA SER A 541 21.18 46.77 -15.18
C SER A 541 20.85 46.71 -13.69
N THR A 542 21.48 47.65 -13.02
CA THR A 542 21.39 48.08 -11.63
C THR A 542 19.98 48.34 -11.14
N LEU A 543 19.68 47.87 -9.93
CA LEU A 543 18.59 48.36 -9.08
C LEU A 543 18.72 49.87 -8.82
N PRO A 544 17.62 50.63 -8.88
CA PRO A 544 17.44 51.81 -8.03
C PRO A 544 16.52 51.49 -6.85
N GLN A 545 16.89 52.07 -5.72
CA GLN A 545 16.24 52.07 -4.42
C GLN A 545 14.80 52.62 -4.45
N ASP A 546 14.00 52.06 -3.55
CA ASP A 546 12.92 52.67 -2.76
C ASP A 546 12.25 53.94 -3.31
N SER A 547 11.06 53.75 -3.87
CA SER A 547 10.00 54.75 -3.80
C SER A 547 8.67 54.07 -3.47
N ILE A 548 8.13 54.39 -2.30
CA ILE A 548 6.81 53.98 -1.85
C ILE A 548 5.78 54.79 -2.65
N VAL A 549 4.96 54.11 -3.45
CA VAL A 549 3.74 54.69 -4.04
C VAL A 549 2.58 53.76 -3.69
N PRO A 550 1.49 54.25 -3.07
CA PRO A 550 0.39 53.41 -2.62
C PRO A 550 -0.55 53.10 -3.79
N GLY A 551 -0.70 51.83 -4.12
CA GLY A 551 -1.67 51.36 -5.11
C GLY A 551 -1.31 49.98 -5.64
N THR A 552 -2.18 49.01 -5.36
CA THR A 552 -2.18 47.61 -5.83
C THR A 552 -1.54 47.38 -7.22
N PRO A 553 -0.60 46.41 -7.36
CA PRO A 553 -0.33 45.80 -8.63
C PRO A 553 -0.98 44.41 -8.72
N VAL A 554 -1.87 44.32 -9.70
CA VAL A 554 -2.45 43.10 -10.26
C VAL A 554 -1.31 42.15 -10.68
N SER A 555 -1.36 40.91 -10.20
CA SER A 555 -0.49 39.81 -10.64
C SER A 555 -0.79 39.44 -12.09
N GLY A 556 0.26 39.16 -12.87
CA GLY A 556 0.21 38.86 -14.29
C GLY A 556 -0.46 37.53 -14.65
N ASP A 557 -1.78 37.48 -14.57
CA ASP A 557 -2.65 36.42 -15.12
C ASP A 557 -3.47 36.90 -16.33
N ALA A 558 -3.22 38.11 -16.85
CA ALA A 558 -3.99 38.72 -17.93
C ALA A 558 -3.55 38.28 -19.35
N THR A 559 -3.17 37.01 -19.53
CA THR A 559 -3.00 36.39 -20.86
C THR A 559 -3.78 35.08 -21.02
N ALA A 560 -4.56 34.67 -20.02
CA ALA A 560 -5.48 33.53 -20.15
C ALA A 560 -6.89 34.03 -20.50
N SER A 561 -7.53 33.38 -21.47
CA SER A 561 -8.93 33.61 -21.87
C SER A 561 -9.86 33.69 -20.63
N PRO A 562 -10.92 34.52 -20.62
CA PRO A 562 -11.93 34.56 -19.56
C PRO A 562 -12.46 33.16 -19.16
N SER A 563 -12.50 32.23 -20.11
CA SER A 563 -12.88 30.83 -19.90
C SER A 563 -11.95 30.09 -18.92
N ALA A 564 -10.66 30.43 -18.87
CA ALA A 564 -9.67 29.75 -18.01
C ALA A 564 -9.85 30.07 -16.52
N GLY A 565 -10.27 31.29 -16.18
CA GLY A 565 -10.58 31.70 -14.81
C GLY A 565 -11.85 31.04 -14.28
N ILE A 566 -12.86 30.91 -15.15
CA ILE A 566 -14.14 30.28 -14.87
C ILE A 566 -13.98 28.75 -14.71
N LEU A 567 -13.18 28.11 -15.57
CA LEU A 567 -12.84 26.67 -15.45
C LEU A 567 -12.10 26.35 -14.14
N LYS A 568 -11.31 27.29 -13.60
CA LYS A 568 -10.60 27.14 -12.31
C LYS A 568 -11.57 27.02 -11.13
N GLN A 569 -12.72 27.71 -11.18
CA GLN A 569 -13.78 27.64 -10.17
C GLN A 569 -14.59 26.34 -10.22
N ALA A 570 -14.74 25.73 -11.41
CA ALA A 570 -15.43 24.44 -11.58
C ALA A 570 -14.56 23.24 -11.17
N THR A 571 -13.23 23.40 -11.12
CA THR A 571 -12.28 22.35 -10.72
C THR A 571 -11.91 22.43 -9.25
N LEU A 572 -12.72 21.82 -8.38
CA LEU A 572 -12.30 21.45 -7.03
C LEU A 572 -11.40 20.21 -7.11
N LEU A 573 -10.10 20.40 -7.33
CA LEU A 573 -9.12 19.37 -6.99
C LEU A 573 -8.64 19.65 -5.56
N ASP A 574 -9.02 18.80 -4.62
CA ASP A 574 -8.26 18.65 -3.37
C ASP A 574 -6.88 18.13 -3.78
N GLN A 575 -5.89 19.03 -3.91
CA GLN A 575 -4.57 18.70 -4.44
C GLN A 575 -3.97 17.58 -3.60
N GLY A 576 -3.97 16.31 -4.04
CA GLY A 576 -3.46 15.17 -3.26
C GLY A 576 -4.19 13.85 -3.52
N SER A 577 -5.46 13.87 -3.95
CA SER A 577 -6.18 12.66 -4.39
C SER A 577 -5.86 12.32 -5.85
N ARG A 578 -5.48 11.08 -6.14
CA ARG A 578 -5.33 10.60 -7.52
C ARG A 578 -6.70 10.58 -8.23
N PRO A 579 -6.77 10.93 -9.52
CA PRO A 579 -8.03 10.91 -10.26
C PRO A 579 -8.57 9.48 -10.40
N ILE A 580 -9.89 9.36 -10.55
CA ILE A 580 -10.56 8.09 -10.86
C ILE A 580 -10.04 7.61 -12.22
N TYR A 581 -9.60 6.35 -12.31
CA TYR A 581 -9.01 5.83 -13.54
C TYR A 581 -10.06 5.13 -14.42
N LEU A 582 -10.57 5.83 -15.43
CA LEU A 582 -11.45 5.30 -16.47
C LEU A 582 -10.79 5.34 -17.85
N ASP A 583 -9.53 4.92 -17.93
CA ASP A 583 -8.76 4.87 -19.19
C ASP A 583 -8.12 3.48 -19.43
N MET A 584 -8.82 2.41 -19.04
CA MET A 584 -8.31 1.04 -19.08
C MET A 584 -7.91 0.54 -20.49
N GLN A 585 -8.47 1.12 -21.57
CA GLN A 585 -8.06 0.80 -22.94
C GLN A 585 -6.69 1.38 -23.30
N ALA A 586 -6.23 2.45 -22.65
CA ALA A 586 -4.87 2.95 -22.82
C ALA A 586 -3.87 2.00 -22.14
N THR A 587 -4.08 1.70 -20.87
CA THR A 587 -3.37 0.64 -20.15
C THR A 587 -4.13 0.23 -18.91
N THR A 588 -3.94 -1.01 -18.47
CA THR A 588 -4.42 -1.46 -17.15
C THR A 588 -3.31 -1.34 -16.10
N PRO A 589 -3.65 -1.21 -14.80
CA PRO A 589 -2.70 -1.48 -13.73
C PRO A 589 -2.27 -2.96 -13.75
N THR A 590 -1.04 -3.25 -13.33
CA THR A 590 -0.59 -4.64 -13.17
C THR A 590 -1.34 -5.28 -11.99
N ASP A 591 -1.93 -6.45 -12.17
CA ASP A 591 -2.60 -7.18 -11.08
C ASP A 591 -1.55 -7.52 -9.99
N PRO A 592 -1.85 -7.35 -8.69
CA PRO A 592 -0.90 -7.67 -7.62
C PRO A 592 -0.36 -9.11 -7.68
N ARG A 593 -1.18 -10.08 -8.10
CA ARG A 593 -0.77 -11.49 -8.26
C ARG A 593 0.22 -11.66 -9.41
N VAL A 594 0.06 -10.87 -10.47
CA VAL A 594 1.01 -10.81 -11.58
C VAL A 594 2.33 -10.24 -11.10
N LEU A 595 2.32 -9.12 -10.36
CA LEU A 595 3.54 -8.52 -9.83
C LEU A 595 4.31 -9.51 -8.92
N ASP A 596 3.60 -10.21 -8.03
CA ASP A 596 4.19 -11.22 -7.16
C ASP A 596 4.89 -12.33 -7.95
N ALA A 597 4.26 -12.83 -9.02
CA ALA A 597 4.86 -13.83 -9.90
C ALA A 597 6.11 -13.33 -10.67
N MET A 598 6.21 -12.02 -10.90
CA MET A 598 7.36 -11.41 -11.60
C MET A 598 8.59 -11.25 -10.70
N LEU A 599 8.39 -10.88 -9.42
CA LEU A 599 9.46 -10.47 -8.50
C LEU A 599 10.61 -11.50 -8.34
N PRO A 600 10.36 -12.82 -8.27
CA PRO A 600 11.43 -13.81 -8.15
C PRO A 600 12.46 -13.75 -9.29
N PHE A 601 12.03 -13.40 -10.51
CA PHE A 601 12.88 -13.36 -11.70
C PHE A 601 13.71 -12.07 -11.81
N LEU A 602 13.48 -11.10 -10.93
CA LEU A 602 14.27 -9.87 -10.84
C LEU A 602 15.45 -9.97 -9.87
N THR A 603 15.42 -10.95 -8.95
CA THR A 603 16.40 -11.05 -7.86
C THR A 603 17.02 -12.43 -7.74
N GLY A 604 16.22 -13.50 -7.65
CA GLY A 604 16.69 -14.86 -7.38
C GLY A 604 16.81 -15.75 -8.63
N LEU A 605 15.83 -15.70 -9.53
CA LEU A 605 15.73 -16.52 -10.74
C LEU A 605 16.02 -15.69 -12.01
N TYR A 606 17.16 -14.98 -12.03
CA TYR A 606 17.50 -14.00 -13.06
C TYR A 606 18.20 -14.60 -14.31
N GLY A 607 18.32 -15.93 -14.40
CA GLY A 607 19.06 -16.59 -15.48
C GLY A 607 18.49 -16.34 -16.87
N ASN A 608 19.35 -16.29 -17.88
CA ASN A 608 18.93 -16.22 -19.27
C ASN A 608 18.28 -17.57 -19.68
N PRO A 609 17.02 -17.60 -20.16
CA PRO A 609 16.33 -18.85 -20.50
C PRO A 609 16.93 -19.55 -21.73
N HIS A 610 17.85 -18.90 -22.45
CA HIS A 610 18.59 -19.52 -23.56
C HIS A 610 19.88 -20.21 -23.11
N SER A 611 20.27 -20.10 -21.83
CA SER A 611 21.46 -20.77 -21.28
C SER A 611 21.19 -22.24 -20.97
N ARG A 612 21.66 -23.15 -21.84
CA ARG A 612 21.40 -24.60 -21.71
C ARG A 612 22.35 -25.38 -20.81
N THR A 613 23.37 -24.74 -20.23
CA THR A 613 24.48 -25.44 -19.56
C THR A 613 24.42 -25.40 -18.02
N HIS A 614 23.50 -24.65 -17.43
CA HIS A 614 23.45 -24.46 -15.98
C HIS A 614 22.02 -24.26 -15.44
N ALA A 615 21.83 -24.53 -14.15
CA ALA A 615 20.54 -24.49 -13.46
C ALA A 615 19.76 -23.18 -13.66
N TYR A 616 20.43 -22.01 -13.55
CA TYR A 616 19.76 -20.72 -13.72
C TYR A 616 19.04 -20.56 -15.08
N GLY A 617 19.54 -21.18 -16.15
CA GLY A 617 18.87 -21.10 -17.46
C GLY A 617 17.74 -22.12 -17.58
N TRP A 618 17.91 -23.33 -17.03
CA TRP A 618 16.86 -24.36 -17.00
C TRP A 618 15.64 -23.94 -16.18
N GLU A 619 15.87 -23.29 -15.04
CA GLU A 619 14.81 -22.80 -14.15
C GLU A 619 13.98 -21.70 -14.82
N THR A 620 14.63 -20.74 -15.49
CA THR A 620 13.92 -19.65 -16.17
C THR A 620 13.31 -20.09 -17.50
N GLU A 621 13.92 -21.02 -18.22
CA GLU A 621 13.32 -21.66 -19.41
C GLU A 621 12.03 -22.36 -19.04
N LYS A 622 12.03 -23.15 -17.96
CA LYS A 622 10.83 -23.84 -17.46
C LYS A 622 9.69 -22.87 -17.17
N ALA A 623 9.97 -21.77 -16.47
CA ALA A 623 8.96 -20.76 -16.15
C ALA A 623 8.45 -20.01 -17.40
N THR A 624 9.36 -19.73 -18.35
CA THR A 624 9.03 -19.09 -19.64
C THR A 624 8.08 -19.96 -20.46
N GLU A 625 8.32 -21.27 -20.52
CA GLU A 625 7.45 -22.21 -21.25
C GLU A 625 6.11 -22.42 -20.54
N GLN A 626 6.06 -22.44 -19.20
CA GLN A 626 4.79 -22.47 -18.47
C GLN A 626 3.94 -21.21 -18.76
N ALA A 627 4.57 -20.04 -18.76
CA ALA A 627 3.88 -18.79 -19.13
C ALA A 627 3.34 -18.85 -20.57
N ARG A 628 4.10 -19.47 -21.49
CA ARG A 628 3.67 -19.69 -22.88
C ARG A 628 2.43 -20.58 -22.98
N GLU A 629 2.36 -21.63 -22.16
CA GLU A 629 1.18 -22.50 -22.06
C GLU A 629 -0.06 -21.74 -21.57
N HIS A 630 0.09 -20.86 -20.58
CA HIS A 630 -1.03 -20.03 -20.11
C HIS A 630 -1.57 -19.10 -21.20
N VAL A 631 -0.67 -18.45 -21.97
CA VAL A 631 -1.06 -17.61 -23.12
C VAL A 631 -1.79 -18.45 -24.18
N ALA A 632 -1.27 -19.64 -24.50
CA ALA A 632 -1.85 -20.51 -25.52
C ALA A 632 -3.25 -21.01 -25.12
N LYS A 633 -3.39 -21.44 -23.86
CA LYS A 633 -4.66 -21.95 -23.31
C LYS A 633 -5.77 -20.90 -23.37
N LEU A 634 -5.46 -19.63 -23.08
CA LEU A 634 -6.43 -18.54 -23.07
C LEU A 634 -7.12 -18.32 -24.44
N ILE A 635 -6.46 -18.69 -25.55
CA ILE A 635 -6.96 -18.48 -26.92
C ILE A 635 -7.23 -19.78 -27.69
N GLY A 636 -7.14 -20.93 -27.02
CA GLY A 636 -7.31 -22.25 -27.66
C GLY A 636 -6.18 -22.66 -28.61
N ALA A 637 -4.95 -22.15 -28.42
CA ALA A 637 -3.78 -22.45 -29.25
C ALA A 637 -2.87 -23.54 -28.65
N ASP A 638 -1.92 -24.06 -29.43
CA ASP A 638 -0.78 -24.83 -28.93
C ASP A 638 0.36 -23.88 -28.50
N ALA A 639 1.07 -24.18 -27.42
CA ALA A 639 2.19 -23.35 -26.93
C ALA A 639 3.27 -23.12 -28.00
N LYS A 640 3.44 -24.06 -28.95
CA LYS A 640 4.38 -23.94 -30.08
C LYS A 640 3.95 -22.93 -31.14
N GLU A 641 2.76 -22.37 -31.03
CA GLU A 641 2.22 -21.34 -31.91
C GLU A 641 2.38 -19.94 -31.31
N ILE A 642 2.73 -19.83 -30.02
CA ILE A 642 2.93 -18.55 -29.35
C ILE A 642 4.39 -18.10 -29.49
N ILE A 643 4.57 -16.88 -30.00
CA ILE A 643 5.85 -16.17 -30.14
C ILE A 643 5.81 -14.91 -29.28
N PHE A 644 6.72 -14.77 -28.32
CA PHE A 644 6.80 -13.58 -27.48
C PHE A 644 7.41 -12.40 -28.25
N THR A 645 6.84 -11.22 -28.01
CA THR A 645 7.22 -9.94 -28.60
C THR A 645 7.24 -8.87 -27.50
N SER A 646 7.65 -7.64 -27.80
CA SER A 646 7.58 -6.52 -26.85
C SER A 646 6.16 -5.95 -26.66
N GLY A 647 5.16 -6.43 -27.40
CA GLY A 647 3.78 -5.95 -27.32
C GLY A 647 2.98 -6.17 -28.60
N ALA A 648 1.71 -5.73 -28.60
CA ALA A 648 0.86 -5.82 -29.78
C ALA A 648 1.38 -5.00 -30.97
N THR A 649 2.03 -3.86 -30.74
CA THR A 649 2.65 -3.06 -31.83
C THR A 649 3.69 -3.86 -32.62
N GLU A 650 4.60 -4.56 -31.93
CA GLU A 650 5.58 -5.43 -32.57
C GLU A 650 4.89 -6.63 -33.24
N SER A 651 3.88 -7.22 -32.58
CA SER A 651 3.13 -8.37 -33.10
C SER A 651 2.36 -8.05 -34.39
N ASN A 652 1.71 -6.88 -34.47
CA ASN A 652 1.03 -6.39 -35.67
C ASN A 652 2.02 -6.15 -36.80
N ASN A 653 3.16 -5.49 -36.51
CA ASN A 653 4.22 -5.28 -37.50
C ASN A 653 4.77 -6.60 -38.02
N MET A 654 5.07 -7.54 -37.12
CA MET A 654 5.58 -8.88 -37.43
C MET A 654 4.59 -9.66 -38.31
N SER A 655 3.29 -9.63 -37.98
CA SER A 655 2.26 -10.34 -38.72
C SER A 655 2.08 -9.77 -40.13
N ILE A 656 1.88 -8.45 -40.22
CA ILE A 656 1.55 -7.79 -41.48
C ILE A 656 2.76 -7.77 -42.41
N LYS A 657 3.89 -7.21 -41.95
CA LYS A 657 5.11 -7.10 -42.76
C LYS A 657 5.72 -8.47 -43.03
N GLY A 658 5.68 -9.38 -42.05
CA GLY A 658 6.27 -10.71 -42.20
C GLY A 658 5.53 -11.57 -43.23
N VAL A 659 4.20 -11.61 -43.20
CA VAL A 659 3.40 -12.35 -44.21
C VAL A 659 3.52 -11.69 -45.58
N ALA A 660 3.38 -10.36 -45.65
CA ALA A 660 3.49 -9.62 -46.90
C ALA A 660 4.83 -9.86 -47.58
N LYS A 661 5.95 -9.72 -46.87
CA LYS A 661 7.30 -9.93 -47.42
C LYS A 661 7.53 -11.38 -47.81
N PHE A 662 7.15 -12.34 -46.97
CA PHE A 662 7.39 -13.76 -47.25
C PHE A 662 6.69 -14.22 -48.54
N PHE A 663 5.40 -13.92 -48.69
CA PHE A 663 4.62 -14.35 -49.87
C PHE A 663 4.78 -13.41 -51.07
N GLY A 664 5.08 -12.13 -50.82
CA GLY A 664 5.35 -11.11 -51.83
C GLY A 664 6.66 -11.31 -52.60
N ARG A 665 7.62 -12.09 -52.07
CA ARG A 665 8.88 -12.46 -52.77
C ARG A 665 8.68 -13.01 -54.18
N SER A 666 7.59 -13.75 -54.39
CA SER A 666 7.24 -14.34 -55.69
C SER A 666 6.69 -13.32 -56.71
N GLY A 667 6.40 -12.09 -56.25
CA GLY A 667 5.71 -11.04 -57.03
C GLY A 667 4.19 -11.24 -57.16
N LYS A 668 3.63 -12.40 -56.80
CA LYS A 668 2.23 -12.77 -57.09
C LYS A 668 1.21 -12.38 -56.01
N LYS A 669 1.68 -12.10 -54.78
CA LYS A 669 0.82 -11.86 -53.61
C LYS A 669 1.16 -10.51 -52.99
N LYS A 670 0.72 -9.43 -53.67
CA LYS A 670 1.06 -8.03 -53.33
C LYS A 670 -0.13 -7.18 -52.89
N HIS A 671 -1.28 -7.81 -52.59
CA HIS A 671 -2.46 -7.10 -52.10
C HIS A 671 -2.76 -7.43 -50.63
N ILE A 672 -3.08 -6.42 -49.83
CA ILE A 672 -3.47 -6.51 -48.41
C ILE A 672 -4.80 -5.80 -48.21
N ILE A 673 -5.67 -6.37 -47.40
CA ILE A 673 -6.95 -5.75 -47.02
C ILE A 673 -6.93 -5.47 -45.53
N THR A 674 -7.35 -4.26 -45.13
CA THR A 674 -7.44 -3.83 -43.73
C THR A 674 -8.65 -2.92 -43.55
N SER A 675 -9.04 -2.58 -42.31
CA SER A 675 -10.10 -1.58 -42.05
C SER A 675 -9.53 -0.17 -41.83
N GLN A 676 -10.31 0.87 -42.13
CA GLN A 676 -10.00 2.26 -41.78
C GLN A 676 -9.93 2.51 -40.26
N THR A 677 -10.63 1.69 -39.47
CA THR A 677 -10.72 1.83 -38.01
C THR A 677 -9.66 1.05 -37.24
N GLU A 678 -8.67 0.46 -37.91
CA GLU A 678 -7.61 -0.28 -37.22
C GLU A 678 -6.75 0.63 -36.35
N HIS A 679 -6.02 0.04 -35.39
CA HIS A 679 -5.02 0.76 -34.62
C HIS A 679 -3.89 1.28 -35.53
N LYS A 680 -3.32 2.45 -35.21
CA LYS A 680 -2.25 3.10 -35.99
C LYS A 680 -1.11 2.17 -36.39
N CYS A 681 -0.67 1.26 -35.53
CA CYS A 681 0.43 0.35 -35.86
C CYS A 681 0.10 -0.64 -36.99
N VAL A 682 -1.18 -0.95 -37.25
CA VAL A 682 -1.64 -1.70 -38.43
C VAL A 682 -1.67 -0.79 -39.65
N LEU A 683 -2.31 0.38 -39.52
CA LEU A 683 -2.44 1.35 -40.62
C LEU A 683 -1.08 1.81 -41.14
N ASP A 684 -0.17 2.19 -40.25
CA ASP A 684 1.18 2.66 -40.61
C ASP A 684 2.07 1.51 -41.12
N SER A 685 1.85 0.28 -40.65
CA SER A 685 2.49 -0.89 -41.26
C SER A 685 2.03 -1.10 -42.70
N CYS A 686 0.75 -0.91 -42.97
CA CYS A 686 0.20 -1.01 -44.32
C CYS A 686 0.69 0.14 -45.22
N ARG A 687 0.69 1.38 -44.74
CA ARG A 687 1.27 2.55 -45.45
C ARG A 687 2.73 2.31 -45.82
N HIS A 688 3.54 1.83 -44.87
CA HIS A 688 4.93 1.51 -45.14
C HIS A 688 5.08 0.41 -46.22
N LEU A 689 4.18 -0.57 -46.26
CA LEU A 689 4.19 -1.58 -47.32
C LEU A 689 3.72 -1.01 -48.67
N GLN A 690 2.87 0.02 -48.69
CA GLN A 690 2.53 0.76 -49.92
C GLN A 690 3.77 1.43 -50.51
N ASP A 691 4.62 2.03 -49.68
CA ASP A 691 5.90 2.59 -50.11
C ASP A 691 6.86 1.51 -50.66
N GLU A 692 6.74 0.27 -50.18
CA GLU A 692 7.45 -0.91 -50.71
C GLU A 692 6.77 -1.54 -51.95
N GLY A 693 5.70 -0.92 -52.48
CA GLY A 693 5.00 -1.34 -53.69
C GLY A 693 3.97 -2.47 -53.49
N PHE A 694 3.42 -2.61 -52.29
CA PHE A 694 2.19 -3.39 -52.06
C PHE A 694 0.95 -2.52 -52.30
N GLU A 695 -0.12 -3.15 -52.72
CA GLU A 695 -1.44 -2.53 -52.79
C GLU A 695 -2.19 -2.80 -51.50
N VAL A 696 -2.81 -1.77 -50.92
CA VAL A 696 -3.60 -1.90 -49.69
C VAL A 696 -5.00 -1.35 -49.92
N THR A 697 -6.01 -2.19 -49.66
CA THR A 697 -7.41 -1.77 -49.60
C THR A 697 -7.77 -1.48 -48.14
N TYR A 698 -8.19 -0.25 -47.86
CA TYR A 698 -8.74 0.17 -46.57
C TYR A 698 -10.26 0.15 -46.64
N LEU A 699 -10.88 -0.90 -46.11
CA LEU A 699 -12.33 -1.07 -46.09
C LEU A 699 -12.98 0.04 -45.23
N PRO A 700 -14.03 0.69 -45.74
CA PRO A 700 -14.87 1.54 -44.90
C PRO A 700 -15.61 0.69 -43.87
N VAL A 701 -16.09 1.36 -42.82
CA VAL A 701 -17.02 0.78 -41.86
C VAL A 701 -18.40 1.41 -42.03
N GLN A 702 -19.41 0.71 -41.57
CA GLN A 702 -20.74 1.28 -41.38
C GLN A 702 -20.72 2.31 -40.24
N ASN A 703 -21.77 3.12 -40.11
CA ASN A 703 -21.84 4.16 -39.08
C ASN A 703 -21.82 3.61 -37.64
N ASN A 704 -22.11 2.32 -37.45
CA ASN A 704 -21.98 1.61 -36.16
C ASN A 704 -20.58 1.00 -35.95
N GLY A 705 -19.63 1.19 -36.87
CA GLY A 705 -18.25 0.70 -36.79
C GLY A 705 -18.02 -0.74 -37.28
N LEU A 706 -19.06 -1.46 -37.72
CA LEU A 706 -18.91 -2.81 -38.29
C LEU A 706 -18.44 -2.74 -39.75
N ILE A 707 -17.61 -3.69 -40.18
CA ILE A 707 -17.32 -3.85 -41.60
C ILE A 707 -18.49 -4.55 -42.31
N ASN A 708 -18.72 -4.18 -43.57
CA ASN A 708 -19.60 -4.93 -44.44
C ASN A 708 -18.88 -6.16 -45.02
N LEU A 709 -19.40 -7.36 -44.74
CA LEU A 709 -18.79 -8.61 -45.19
C LEU A 709 -18.84 -8.80 -46.72
N ASP A 710 -19.80 -8.17 -47.41
CA ASP A 710 -19.85 -8.24 -48.87
C ASP A 710 -18.79 -7.36 -49.52
N ASP A 711 -18.47 -6.21 -48.92
CA ASP A 711 -17.34 -5.37 -49.37
C ASP A 711 -16.00 -6.09 -49.16
N LEU A 712 -15.85 -6.83 -48.05
CA LEU A 712 -14.70 -7.69 -47.83
C LEU A 712 -14.59 -8.78 -48.91
N LYS A 713 -15.69 -9.48 -49.22
CA LYS A 713 -15.68 -10.52 -50.27
C LYS A 713 -15.32 -9.94 -51.64
N ALA A 714 -15.87 -8.77 -51.97
CA ALA A 714 -15.60 -8.07 -53.23
C ALA A 714 -14.14 -7.57 -53.33
N ALA A 715 -13.54 -7.18 -52.21
CA ALA A 715 -12.15 -6.73 -52.14
C ALA A 715 -11.14 -7.89 -52.27
N ILE A 716 -11.52 -9.13 -51.95
CA ILE A 716 -10.62 -10.29 -52.07
C ILE A 716 -10.37 -10.63 -53.54
N ARG A 717 -9.10 -10.53 -53.92
CA ARG A 717 -8.56 -10.86 -55.25
C ARG A 717 -7.52 -11.99 -55.20
N PRO A 718 -7.17 -12.64 -56.34
CA PRO A 718 -6.13 -13.68 -56.38
C PRO A 718 -4.76 -13.26 -55.82
N GLU A 719 -4.41 -11.98 -55.89
CA GLU A 719 -3.17 -11.37 -55.40
C GLU A 719 -3.20 -11.08 -53.89
N THR A 720 -4.35 -11.25 -53.24
CA THR A 720 -4.53 -10.95 -51.81
C THR A 720 -3.73 -11.95 -50.98
N ALA A 721 -2.81 -11.42 -50.18
CA ALA A 721 -1.95 -12.18 -49.29
C ALA A 721 -2.57 -12.28 -47.89
N LEU A 722 -3.08 -11.16 -47.39
CA LEU A 722 -3.46 -10.98 -45.99
C LEU A 722 -4.71 -10.10 -45.88
N VAL A 723 -5.62 -10.50 -45.00
CA VAL A 723 -6.67 -9.65 -44.42
C VAL A 723 -6.29 -9.37 -42.96
N SER A 724 -6.29 -8.11 -42.55
CA SER A 724 -6.03 -7.67 -41.17
C SER A 724 -7.22 -6.89 -40.63
N ILE A 725 -7.98 -7.49 -39.71
CA ILE A 725 -9.13 -6.85 -39.06
C ILE A 725 -9.07 -7.12 -37.56
N MET A 726 -9.05 -6.07 -36.75
CA MET A 726 -8.98 -6.14 -35.29
C MET A 726 -10.25 -6.75 -34.70
N THR A 727 -10.10 -7.49 -33.60
CA THR A 727 -11.22 -8.17 -32.94
C THR A 727 -12.13 -7.19 -32.20
N VAL A 728 -11.53 -6.30 -31.38
CA VAL A 728 -12.24 -5.28 -30.59
C VAL A 728 -11.57 -3.94 -30.83
N ASN A 729 -12.32 -2.94 -31.25
CA ASN A 729 -11.79 -1.60 -31.47
C ASN A 729 -11.40 -0.91 -30.14
N ASN A 730 -10.24 -0.26 -30.11
CA ASN A 730 -9.71 0.39 -28.91
C ASN A 730 -10.33 1.75 -28.57
N GLU A 731 -11.10 2.36 -29.46
CA GLU A 731 -11.77 3.65 -29.25
C GLU A 731 -13.25 3.49 -28.96
N ILE A 732 -13.96 2.67 -29.75
CA ILE A 732 -15.42 2.53 -29.69
C ILE A 732 -15.90 1.16 -29.20
N GLY A 733 -14.99 0.24 -28.85
CA GLY A 733 -15.35 -1.06 -28.27
C GLY A 733 -16.06 -2.05 -29.20
N VAL A 734 -16.32 -1.69 -30.46
CA VAL A 734 -17.03 -2.54 -31.43
C VAL A 734 -16.28 -3.85 -31.67
N ILE A 735 -17.03 -4.95 -31.67
CA ILE A 735 -16.55 -6.32 -31.88
C ILE A 735 -16.81 -6.73 -33.33
N GLN A 736 -15.75 -6.97 -34.11
CA GLN A 736 -15.88 -7.43 -35.49
C GLN A 736 -16.24 -8.93 -35.55
N PRO A 737 -16.98 -9.38 -36.58
CA PRO A 737 -17.37 -10.79 -36.77
C PRO A 737 -16.19 -11.64 -37.29
N ILE A 738 -15.17 -11.84 -36.44
CA ILE A 738 -13.90 -12.48 -36.83
C ILE A 738 -14.11 -13.93 -37.29
N LYS A 739 -15.07 -14.67 -36.74
CA LYS A 739 -15.35 -16.05 -37.13
C LYS A 739 -15.84 -16.14 -38.58
N GLU A 740 -16.74 -15.25 -38.96
CA GLU A 740 -17.29 -15.12 -40.31
C GLU A 740 -16.21 -14.65 -41.30
N ILE A 741 -15.41 -13.66 -40.89
CA ILE A 741 -14.26 -13.17 -41.67
C ILE A 741 -13.24 -14.30 -41.90
N GLY A 742 -12.96 -15.11 -40.87
CA GLY A 742 -12.08 -16.26 -40.94
C GLY A 742 -12.58 -17.35 -41.89
N ALA A 743 -13.88 -17.62 -41.89
CA ALA A 743 -14.49 -18.54 -42.86
C ALA A 743 -14.32 -18.04 -44.31
N ILE A 744 -14.54 -16.73 -44.55
CA ILE A 744 -14.34 -16.10 -45.87
C ILE A 744 -12.86 -16.19 -46.29
N CYS A 745 -11.92 -15.84 -45.41
CA CYS A 745 -10.49 -15.89 -45.69
C CYS A 745 -10.03 -17.32 -46.00
N ARG A 746 -10.47 -18.30 -45.19
CA ARG A 746 -10.14 -19.72 -45.37
C ARG A 746 -10.66 -20.26 -46.70
N ALA A 747 -11.91 -19.95 -47.07
CA ALA A 747 -12.50 -20.36 -48.35
C ALA A 747 -11.72 -19.81 -49.55
N ASN A 748 -11.18 -18.60 -49.42
CA ASN A 748 -10.40 -17.94 -50.48
C ASN A 748 -8.87 -18.17 -50.38
N LYS A 749 -8.39 -18.99 -49.43
CA LYS A 749 -6.97 -19.25 -49.19
C LYS A 749 -6.14 -17.97 -48.96
N VAL A 750 -6.72 -17.02 -48.24
CA VAL A 750 -6.08 -15.77 -47.80
C VAL A 750 -5.80 -15.88 -46.31
N PHE A 751 -4.66 -15.36 -45.84
CA PHE A 751 -4.35 -15.38 -44.42
C PHE A 751 -5.18 -14.35 -43.66
N LEU A 752 -5.61 -14.70 -42.45
CA LEU A 752 -6.26 -13.78 -41.53
C LEU A 752 -5.34 -13.41 -40.36
N HIS A 753 -5.02 -12.14 -40.24
CA HIS A 753 -4.49 -11.53 -39.03
C HIS A 753 -5.61 -10.80 -38.28
N THR A 754 -5.65 -10.95 -36.95
CA THR A 754 -6.51 -10.11 -36.11
C THR A 754 -5.72 -9.50 -34.95
N ASP A 755 -5.83 -8.19 -34.78
CA ASP A 755 -5.36 -7.52 -33.56
C ASP A 755 -6.38 -7.76 -32.44
N ALA A 756 -6.00 -8.57 -31.47
CA ALA A 756 -6.84 -8.94 -30.33
C ALA A 756 -6.34 -8.31 -29.02
N ALA A 757 -5.52 -7.25 -29.09
CA ALA A 757 -4.96 -6.60 -27.90
C ALA A 757 -6.04 -6.12 -26.92
N GLN A 758 -7.19 -5.67 -27.42
CA GLN A 758 -8.31 -5.27 -26.57
C GLN A 758 -9.28 -6.42 -26.25
N ALA A 759 -9.22 -7.54 -26.97
CA ALA A 759 -10.19 -8.64 -26.89
C ALA A 759 -9.75 -9.76 -25.94
N VAL A 760 -8.48 -10.17 -26.01
CA VAL A 760 -7.93 -11.26 -25.20
C VAL A 760 -8.17 -11.00 -23.72
N GLY A 761 -8.59 -12.04 -23.00
CA GLY A 761 -8.86 -11.97 -21.56
C GLY A 761 -10.18 -11.28 -21.18
N LYS A 762 -10.94 -10.76 -22.16
CA LYS A 762 -12.19 -10.02 -21.94
C LYS A 762 -13.39 -10.67 -22.61
N ILE A 763 -13.19 -11.20 -23.82
CA ILE A 763 -14.17 -12.03 -24.52
C ILE A 763 -13.58 -13.43 -24.78
N PRO A 764 -14.40 -14.47 -24.90
CA PRO A 764 -13.93 -15.79 -25.30
C PRO A 764 -13.31 -15.75 -26.70
N ILE A 765 -12.13 -16.34 -26.85
CA ILE A 765 -11.40 -16.45 -28.12
C ILE A 765 -10.98 -17.89 -28.32
N ASP A 766 -11.29 -18.45 -29.48
CA ASP A 766 -10.73 -19.72 -29.95
C ASP A 766 -10.20 -19.52 -31.38
N VAL A 767 -8.87 -19.53 -31.51
CA VAL A 767 -8.22 -19.30 -32.80
C VAL A 767 -8.58 -20.35 -33.84
N ASN A 768 -8.88 -21.59 -33.43
CA ASN A 768 -9.24 -22.68 -34.33
C ASN A 768 -10.67 -22.55 -34.83
N ASP A 769 -11.62 -22.29 -33.94
CA ASP A 769 -13.02 -22.05 -34.32
C ASP A 769 -13.14 -20.84 -35.26
N TRP A 770 -12.34 -19.79 -35.01
CA TRP A 770 -12.36 -18.57 -35.81
C TRP A 770 -11.53 -18.65 -37.10
N ASN A 771 -10.85 -19.76 -37.39
CA ASN A 771 -9.96 -19.91 -38.54
C ASN A 771 -8.83 -18.87 -38.65
N VAL A 772 -8.45 -18.23 -37.54
CA VAL A 772 -7.43 -17.17 -37.51
C VAL A 772 -6.03 -17.74 -37.78
N ASP A 773 -5.23 -17.07 -38.59
CA ASP A 773 -3.87 -17.53 -38.94
C ASP A 773 -2.79 -16.82 -38.12
N LEU A 774 -3.00 -15.54 -37.80
CA LEU A 774 -2.15 -14.75 -36.90
C LEU A 774 -3.00 -13.92 -35.94
N LEU A 775 -2.57 -13.80 -34.67
CA LEU A 775 -3.29 -13.01 -33.67
C LEU A 775 -2.30 -12.27 -32.75
N SER A 776 -2.51 -10.96 -32.59
CA SER A 776 -1.67 -10.10 -31.75
C SER A 776 -2.25 -9.91 -30.35
N ILE A 777 -1.40 -10.01 -29.33
CA ILE A 777 -1.76 -9.94 -27.90
C ILE A 777 -0.84 -8.96 -27.18
N SER A 778 -1.40 -8.23 -26.20
CA SER A 778 -0.67 -7.28 -25.36
C SER A 778 -0.88 -7.59 -23.87
N GLY A 779 0.19 -7.65 -23.07
CA GLY A 779 0.08 -7.95 -21.64
C GLY A 779 -0.59 -6.82 -20.84
N HIS A 780 -0.21 -5.57 -21.09
CA HIS A 780 -0.72 -4.42 -20.32
C HIS A 780 -2.16 -3.98 -20.64
N LYS A 781 -2.88 -4.75 -21.47
CA LYS A 781 -4.32 -4.61 -21.70
C LYS A 781 -5.14 -5.65 -20.93
N ILE A 782 -4.49 -6.55 -20.20
CA ILE A 782 -5.10 -7.64 -19.42
C ILE A 782 -4.49 -7.73 -18.02
N TYR A 783 -4.13 -6.60 -17.42
CA TYR A 783 -3.51 -6.49 -16.10
C TYR A 783 -2.12 -7.14 -15.98
N GLY A 784 -1.46 -7.38 -17.12
CA GLY A 784 -0.05 -7.78 -17.20
C GLY A 784 0.92 -6.58 -17.27
N PRO A 785 2.24 -6.83 -17.26
CA PRO A 785 3.23 -5.77 -17.36
C PRO A 785 3.27 -5.13 -18.76
N LYS A 786 3.75 -3.89 -18.82
CA LYS A 786 4.06 -3.17 -20.08
C LYS A 786 5.36 -3.73 -20.69
N GLY A 787 5.51 -3.58 -22.00
CA GLY A 787 6.72 -4.01 -22.71
C GLY A 787 6.79 -5.50 -23.05
N ILE A 788 5.65 -6.20 -22.99
CA ILE A 788 5.54 -7.60 -23.40
C ILE A 788 4.20 -7.87 -24.10
N GLY A 789 4.25 -8.74 -25.09
CA GLY A 789 3.09 -9.28 -25.78
C GLY A 789 3.41 -10.62 -26.43
N ALA A 790 2.49 -11.11 -27.25
CA ALA A 790 2.72 -12.29 -28.07
C ALA A 790 2.00 -12.19 -29.41
N CYS A 791 2.57 -12.87 -30.39
CA CYS A 791 1.96 -13.17 -31.67
C CYS A 791 1.68 -14.67 -31.72
N TYR A 792 0.41 -15.03 -31.90
CA TYR A 792 0.01 -16.37 -32.32
C TYR A 792 0.33 -16.54 -33.80
N VAL A 793 1.00 -17.62 -34.17
CA VAL A 793 1.33 -17.98 -35.55
C VAL A 793 0.91 -19.43 -35.79
N ARG A 794 -0.17 -19.62 -36.54
CA ARG A 794 -0.73 -20.93 -36.82
C ARG A 794 0.28 -21.87 -37.48
N ARG A 795 0.40 -23.09 -36.93
CA ARG A 795 1.27 -24.14 -37.47
C ARG A 795 0.54 -25.10 -38.41
N ARG A 796 -0.79 -25.26 -38.28
CA ARG A 796 -1.60 -26.11 -39.14
C ARG A 796 -2.94 -25.45 -39.51
N PRO A 797 -3.21 -25.20 -40.81
CA PRO A 797 -2.23 -25.15 -41.91
C PRO A 797 -1.07 -24.19 -41.62
N ARG A 798 0.13 -24.49 -42.12
CA ARG A 798 1.34 -23.78 -41.72
C ARG A 798 1.41 -22.37 -42.31
N VAL A 799 1.43 -21.37 -41.43
CA VAL A 799 1.74 -19.98 -41.78
C VAL A 799 3.25 -19.78 -41.78
N ARG A 800 3.75 -18.96 -42.70
CA ARG A 800 5.15 -18.55 -42.78
C ARG A 800 5.24 -17.04 -42.87
N LEU A 801 6.27 -16.48 -42.26
CA LEU A 801 6.50 -15.04 -42.21
C LEU A 801 8.00 -14.78 -42.20
N ASP A 802 8.39 -13.64 -42.76
CA ASP A 802 9.76 -13.14 -42.66
C ASP A 802 9.95 -12.42 -41.32
N PRO A 803 10.97 -12.77 -40.53
CA PRO A 803 11.23 -12.11 -39.25
C PRO A 803 11.65 -10.66 -39.49
N ILE A 804 11.05 -9.74 -38.72
CA ILE A 804 11.43 -8.32 -38.75
C ILE A 804 12.64 -8.00 -37.88
N ILE A 805 12.95 -8.84 -36.89
CA ILE A 805 14.14 -8.71 -36.01
C ILE A 805 15.05 -9.91 -36.25
N THR A 806 16.29 -9.65 -36.66
CA THR A 806 17.32 -10.66 -36.96
C THR A 806 18.34 -10.82 -35.83
N GLY A 807 18.73 -12.07 -35.51
CA GLY A 807 19.80 -12.41 -34.56
C GLY A 807 19.55 -13.74 -33.82
N GLY A 808 20.55 -14.62 -33.67
CA GLY A 808 20.49 -15.79 -32.77
C GLY A 808 19.43 -16.90 -33.01
N GLY A 809 18.34 -16.64 -33.72
CA GLY A 809 17.29 -17.60 -34.04
C GLY A 809 16.33 -17.96 -32.88
N GLN A 810 16.22 -17.10 -31.85
CA GLN A 810 15.23 -17.27 -30.78
C GLN A 810 13.79 -17.28 -31.32
N GLU A 811 12.84 -17.73 -30.49
CA GLU A 811 11.42 -17.85 -30.84
C GLU A 811 11.22 -18.52 -32.21
N ARG A 812 11.90 -19.66 -32.39
CA ARG A 812 11.81 -20.51 -33.59
C ARG A 812 12.25 -19.80 -34.88
N GLY A 813 13.14 -18.81 -34.76
CA GLY A 813 13.66 -18.01 -35.86
C GLY A 813 12.71 -16.89 -36.31
N LEU A 814 11.59 -16.69 -35.61
CA LEU A 814 10.58 -15.69 -35.98
C LEU A 814 10.75 -14.37 -35.24
N ARG A 815 11.32 -14.39 -34.03
CA ARG A 815 11.58 -13.20 -33.22
C ARG A 815 12.87 -13.37 -32.42
N SER A 816 13.92 -12.74 -32.93
CA SER A 816 15.27 -12.77 -32.35
C SER A 816 15.39 -11.94 -31.07
N GLY A 817 16.32 -12.31 -30.19
CA GLY A 817 16.65 -11.56 -28.97
C GLY A 817 16.28 -12.28 -27.67
N THR A 818 16.96 -11.92 -26.59
CA THR A 818 16.77 -12.54 -25.27
C THR A 818 15.36 -12.31 -24.75
N LEU A 819 14.70 -13.38 -24.31
CA LEU A 819 13.44 -13.26 -23.57
C LEU A 819 13.70 -12.72 -22.16
N ALA A 820 12.87 -11.78 -21.71
CA ALA A 820 12.91 -11.24 -20.36
C ALA A 820 11.99 -12.09 -19.45
N PRO A 821 12.53 -12.99 -18.59
CA PRO A 821 11.70 -13.97 -17.88
C PRO A 821 10.66 -13.34 -16.98
N HIS A 822 11.01 -12.26 -16.26
CA HIS A 822 10.06 -11.53 -15.42
C HIS A 822 8.86 -10.98 -16.22
N LEU A 823 9.07 -10.42 -17.41
CA LEU A 823 7.97 -9.93 -18.24
C LEU A 823 7.12 -11.07 -18.82
N VAL A 824 7.77 -12.13 -19.30
CA VAL A 824 7.09 -13.31 -19.87
C VAL A 824 6.23 -13.99 -18.80
N VAL A 825 6.78 -14.22 -17.61
CA VAL A 825 6.06 -14.84 -16.50
C VAL A 825 4.91 -13.95 -16.04
N GLY A 826 5.13 -12.64 -15.90
CA GLY A 826 4.05 -11.72 -15.57
C GLY A 826 2.91 -11.74 -16.59
N PHE A 827 3.25 -11.79 -17.88
CA PHE A 827 2.24 -11.90 -18.94
C PHE A 827 1.50 -13.25 -18.93
N GLY A 828 2.22 -14.36 -18.74
CA GLY A 828 1.60 -15.67 -18.60
C GLY A 828 0.69 -15.78 -17.39
N GLU A 829 1.07 -15.17 -16.26
CA GLU A 829 0.23 -15.13 -15.06
C GLU A 829 -1.02 -14.28 -15.28
N ALA A 830 -0.91 -13.15 -15.97
CA ALA A 830 -2.05 -12.34 -16.37
C ALA A 830 -3.04 -13.14 -17.24
N CYS A 831 -2.54 -13.96 -18.17
CA CYS A 831 -3.37 -14.84 -18.99
C CYS A 831 -4.05 -15.95 -18.18
N ARG A 832 -3.35 -16.53 -17.19
CA ARG A 832 -3.92 -17.54 -16.28
C ARG A 832 -5.09 -16.94 -15.48
N ILE A 833 -4.87 -15.78 -14.85
CA ILE A 833 -5.89 -15.07 -14.09
C ILE A 833 -7.06 -14.68 -14.99
N ALA A 834 -6.79 -14.16 -16.19
CA ALA A 834 -7.85 -13.83 -17.14
C ALA A 834 -8.68 -15.08 -17.49
N THR A 835 -8.06 -16.25 -17.66
CA THR A 835 -8.80 -17.50 -17.92
C THR A 835 -9.77 -17.85 -16.78
N GLU A 836 -9.39 -17.57 -15.53
CA GLU A 836 -10.18 -17.90 -14.34
C GLU A 836 -11.27 -16.86 -14.03
N GLU A 837 -10.98 -15.58 -14.25
CA GLU A 837 -11.83 -14.47 -13.82
C GLU A 837 -12.67 -13.84 -14.94
N MET A 838 -12.45 -14.20 -16.21
CA MET A 838 -13.14 -13.57 -17.36
C MET A 838 -14.66 -13.57 -17.22
N GLU A 839 -15.27 -14.65 -16.73
CA GLU A 839 -16.72 -14.70 -16.55
C GLU A 839 -17.21 -13.72 -15.47
N TYR A 840 -16.49 -13.62 -14.35
CA TYR A 840 -16.81 -12.68 -13.28
C TYR A 840 -16.60 -11.24 -13.73
N ASP A 841 -15.45 -10.96 -14.34
CA ASP A 841 -15.09 -9.64 -14.85
C ASP A 841 -16.09 -9.18 -15.91
N ALA A 842 -16.51 -10.07 -16.83
CA ALA A 842 -17.51 -9.76 -17.85
C ALA A 842 -18.83 -9.31 -17.24
N LYS A 843 -19.40 -10.09 -16.30
CA LYS A 843 -20.67 -9.75 -15.62
C LYS A 843 -20.57 -8.43 -14.85
N ARG A 844 -19.46 -8.22 -14.15
CA ARG A 844 -19.25 -7.02 -13.34
C ARG A 844 -19.06 -5.78 -14.21
N ILE A 845 -18.26 -5.87 -15.26
CA ILE A 845 -18.00 -4.76 -16.18
C ILE A 845 -19.27 -4.44 -16.98
N GLU A 846 -20.05 -5.43 -17.39
CA GLU A 846 -21.34 -5.22 -18.05
C GLU A 846 -22.33 -4.46 -17.15
N TYR A 847 -22.45 -4.85 -15.88
CA TYR A 847 -23.27 -4.12 -14.89
C TYR A 847 -22.87 -2.64 -14.77
N LEU A 848 -21.57 -2.37 -14.57
CA LEU A 848 -21.05 -1.02 -14.41
C LEU A 848 -21.17 -0.20 -15.70
N SER A 849 -20.91 -0.83 -16.85
CA SER A 849 -21.03 -0.22 -18.17
C SER A 849 -22.46 0.18 -18.48
N LYS A 850 -23.43 -0.71 -18.25
CA LYS A 850 -24.85 -0.40 -18.43
C LYS A 850 -25.26 0.79 -17.58
N ARG A 851 -24.87 0.80 -16.30
CA ARG A 851 -25.14 1.92 -15.39
C ARG A 851 -24.56 3.24 -15.90
N LEU A 852 -23.30 3.24 -16.34
CA LEU A 852 -22.64 4.41 -16.91
C LEU A 852 -23.32 4.85 -18.21
N LEU A 853 -23.53 3.95 -19.15
CA LEU A 853 -24.08 4.24 -20.46
C LEU A 853 -25.51 4.78 -20.38
N ASP A 854 -26.40 4.13 -19.61
CA ASP A 854 -27.77 4.61 -19.39
C ASP A 854 -27.76 6.02 -18.76
N GLY A 855 -26.87 6.24 -17.79
CA GLY A 855 -26.73 7.52 -17.13
C GLY A 855 -26.23 8.63 -18.06
N LEU A 856 -25.28 8.34 -18.95
CA LEU A 856 -24.76 9.28 -19.95
C LEU A 856 -25.79 9.56 -21.05
N LEU A 857 -26.44 8.53 -21.60
CA LEU A 857 -27.44 8.67 -22.67
C LEU A 857 -28.75 9.31 -22.18
N SER A 858 -28.99 9.37 -20.87
CA SER A 858 -30.11 10.12 -20.31
C SER A 858 -29.98 11.64 -20.48
N MET A 859 -28.79 12.14 -20.84
CA MET A 859 -28.55 13.57 -21.09
C MET A 859 -28.93 13.95 -22.53
N GLU A 860 -29.50 15.15 -22.70
CA GLU A 860 -29.90 15.66 -24.02
C GLU A 860 -28.72 15.70 -24.98
N HIS A 861 -28.98 15.40 -26.26
CA HIS A 861 -27.99 15.45 -27.34
C HIS A 861 -26.67 14.71 -27.02
N THR A 862 -26.80 13.49 -26.51
CA THR A 862 -25.70 12.53 -26.36
C THR A 862 -25.91 11.33 -27.26
N THR A 863 -24.83 10.79 -27.82
CA THR A 863 -24.88 9.65 -28.75
C THR A 863 -23.77 8.66 -28.46
N LEU A 864 -24.10 7.37 -28.43
CA LEU A 864 -23.13 6.28 -28.37
C LEU A 864 -22.42 6.14 -29.72
N ASN A 865 -21.09 6.11 -29.71
CA ASN A 865 -20.29 5.79 -30.88
C ASN A 865 -20.01 4.29 -30.93
N GLY A 866 -20.53 3.62 -31.95
CA GLY A 866 -20.40 2.17 -32.15
C GLY A 866 -21.75 1.45 -32.12
N ASP A 867 -21.69 0.13 -32.28
CA ASP A 867 -22.87 -0.74 -32.25
C ASP A 867 -23.30 -1.06 -30.81
N PRO A 868 -24.58 -0.95 -30.42
CA PRO A 868 -25.02 -1.22 -29.06
C PRO A 868 -25.00 -2.71 -28.68
N ASP A 869 -25.15 -3.61 -29.66
CA ASP A 869 -25.27 -5.06 -29.43
C ASP A 869 -23.92 -5.79 -29.64
N LYS A 870 -23.09 -5.31 -30.57
CA LYS A 870 -21.80 -5.88 -30.94
C LYS A 870 -20.64 -5.09 -30.34
N HIS A 871 -20.63 -5.00 -29.01
CA HIS A 871 -19.72 -4.13 -28.28
C HIS A 871 -19.13 -4.77 -27.04
N TYR A 872 -17.87 -4.43 -26.74
CA TYR A 872 -17.22 -4.79 -25.48
C TYR A 872 -17.62 -3.79 -24.38
N PRO A 873 -18.36 -4.21 -23.34
CA PRO A 873 -18.94 -3.29 -22.36
C PRO A 873 -17.93 -2.40 -21.63
N GLY A 874 -16.68 -2.84 -21.47
CA GLY A 874 -15.67 -2.05 -20.76
C GLY A 874 -15.11 -0.86 -21.55
N CYS A 875 -15.59 -0.55 -22.76
CA CYS A 875 -15.09 0.53 -23.61
C CYS A 875 -16.25 1.43 -24.09
N VAL A 876 -16.80 2.27 -23.21
CA VAL A 876 -17.93 3.15 -23.56
C VAL A 876 -17.43 4.41 -24.26
N ASN A 877 -17.98 4.77 -25.42
CA ASN A 877 -17.62 6.00 -26.14
C ASN A 877 -18.85 6.83 -26.48
N VAL A 878 -18.94 8.04 -25.96
CA VAL A 878 -20.13 8.91 -26.11
C VAL A 878 -19.72 10.28 -26.61
N SER A 879 -20.44 10.80 -27.60
CA SER A 879 -20.35 12.19 -28.04
C SER A 879 -21.32 13.08 -27.26
N PHE A 880 -20.84 14.26 -26.86
CA PHE A 880 -21.62 15.28 -26.16
C PHE A 880 -21.78 16.50 -27.07
N ALA A 881 -22.90 16.60 -27.79
CA ALA A 881 -23.08 17.70 -28.72
C ALA A 881 -23.06 19.07 -27.98
N TYR A 882 -22.60 20.09 -28.72
CA TYR A 882 -22.53 21.49 -28.31
C TYR A 882 -21.52 21.79 -27.19
N VAL A 883 -20.62 20.85 -26.91
CA VAL A 883 -19.52 20.99 -25.95
C VAL A 883 -18.20 20.82 -26.66
N GLU A 884 -17.23 21.69 -26.38
CA GLU A 884 -15.85 21.52 -26.85
C GLU A 884 -15.13 20.45 -26.01
N GLY A 885 -14.60 19.41 -26.65
CA GLY A 885 -14.04 18.26 -25.93
C GLY A 885 -12.79 18.53 -25.10
N GLU A 886 -11.92 19.46 -25.52
CA GLU A 886 -10.76 19.86 -24.71
C GLU A 886 -11.21 20.54 -23.42
N SER A 887 -12.18 21.45 -23.52
CA SER A 887 -12.82 22.10 -22.37
C SER A 887 -13.48 21.07 -21.44
N LEU A 888 -14.11 20.03 -21.99
CA LEU A 888 -14.69 18.94 -21.21
C LEU A 888 -13.63 18.10 -20.48
N LEU A 889 -12.55 17.69 -21.14
CA LEU A 889 -11.44 16.99 -20.50
C LEU A 889 -10.77 17.85 -19.41
N MET A 890 -10.63 19.15 -19.64
CA MET A 890 -10.11 20.10 -18.64
C MET A 890 -11.07 20.31 -17.47
N ALA A 891 -12.38 20.18 -17.67
CA ALA A 891 -13.37 20.21 -16.60
C ALA A 891 -13.35 18.91 -15.78
N LEU A 892 -13.05 17.76 -16.41
CA LEU A 892 -13.04 16.43 -15.81
C LEU A 892 -11.66 16.01 -15.22
N LYS A 893 -10.81 16.93 -14.75
CA LYS A 893 -9.41 16.63 -14.32
C LYS A 893 -9.25 15.61 -13.18
N ASP A 894 -10.30 15.43 -12.39
CA ASP A 894 -10.43 14.44 -11.32
C ASP A 894 -10.79 13.03 -11.83
N ILE A 895 -11.00 12.87 -13.14
CA ILE A 895 -11.28 11.60 -13.81
C ILE A 895 -10.31 11.45 -14.99
N ALA A 896 -9.46 10.43 -14.96
CA ALA A 896 -8.57 10.11 -16.07
C ALA A 896 -9.37 9.44 -17.19
N LEU A 897 -9.53 10.16 -18.31
CA LEU A 897 -10.31 9.80 -19.49
C LEU A 897 -9.50 10.06 -20.77
N SER A 898 -10.05 9.68 -21.92
CA SER A 898 -9.45 9.98 -23.22
C SER A 898 -10.52 10.40 -24.23
N SER A 899 -10.24 11.41 -25.06
CA SER A 899 -11.08 11.78 -26.22
C SER A 899 -10.77 10.97 -27.49
N GLY A 900 -9.83 10.02 -27.42
CA GLY A 900 -9.43 9.19 -28.56
C GLY A 900 -8.48 8.05 -28.16
N SER A 901 -7.62 7.59 -29.07
CA SER A 901 -6.53 6.68 -28.69
C SER A 901 -5.43 7.44 -27.93
N ALA A 902 -4.82 6.82 -26.90
CA ALA A 902 -3.68 7.42 -26.21
C ALA A 902 -2.48 7.67 -27.15
N CYS A 903 -2.41 6.97 -28.28
CA CYS A 903 -1.38 7.15 -29.30
C CYS A 903 -1.56 8.43 -30.14
N THR A 904 -2.72 9.09 -30.06
CA THR A 904 -3.03 10.35 -30.75
C THR A 904 -3.23 11.52 -29.79
N SER A 905 -3.01 11.34 -28.48
CA SER A 905 -3.23 12.39 -27.47
C SER A 905 -2.30 13.61 -27.59
N ALA A 906 -1.32 13.56 -28.49
CA ALA A 906 -0.39 14.66 -28.78
C ALA A 906 -0.77 15.48 -30.04
N SER A 907 -1.74 15.02 -30.84
CA SER A 907 -2.21 15.72 -32.04
C SER A 907 -3.60 16.29 -31.83
N LEU A 908 -3.80 17.57 -32.19
CA LEU A 908 -5.10 18.24 -32.21
C LEU A 908 -6.08 17.70 -33.26
N GLU A 909 -5.71 16.68 -34.05
CA GLU A 909 -6.60 16.14 -35.08
C GLU A 909 -7.74 15.30 -34.50
N PRO A 910 -8.98 15.42 -35.03
CA PRO A 910 -10.11 14.61 -34.60
C PRO A 910 -9.86 13.12 -34.87
N SER A 911 -10.47 12.26 -34.04
CA SER A 911 -10.33 10.81 -34.14
C SER A 911 -10.64 10.34 -35.57
N TYR A 912 -9.65 9.68 -36.19
CA TYR A 912 -9.81 9.10 -37.51
C TYR A 912 -10.81 7.93 -37.49
N VAL A 913 -11.02 7.30 -36.34
CA VAL A 913 -12.04 6.25 -36.16
C VAL A 913 -13.43 6.88 -36.24
N LEU A 914 -13.69 7.94 -35.49
CA LEU A 914 -15.00 8.61 -35.49
C LEU A 914 -15.32 9.23 -36.86
N ARG A 915 -14.33 9.80 -37.55
CA ARG A 915 -14.49 10.25 -38.94
C ARG A 915 -14.85 9.11 -39.89
N ALA A 916 -14.29 7.92 -39.71
CA ALA A 916 -14.63 6.75 -40.52
C ALA A 916 -16.06 6.24 -40.27
N LEU A 917 -16.66 6.53 -39.11
CA LEU A 917 -18.08 6.28 -38.82
C LEU A 917 -19.01 7.32 -39.49
N GLY A 918 -18.45 8.40 -40.06
CA GLY A 918 -19.21 9.49 -40.66
C GLY A 918 -19.55 10.63 -39.69
N ASN A 919 -18.96 10.65 -38.49
CA ASN A 919 -19.15 11.77 -37.56
C ASN A 919 -18.49 13.04 -38.10
N SER A 920 -19.11 14.20 -37.84
CA SER A 920 -18.49 15.49 -38.14
C SER A 920 -17.27 15.73 -37.24
N ASP A 921 -16.39 16.65 -37.64
CA ASP A 921 -15.20 16.97 -36.86
C ASP A 921 -15.58 17.52 -35.46
N GLU A 922 -16.65 18.31 -35.36
CA GLU A 922 -17.15 18.83 -34.08
C GLU A 922 -17.66 17.69 -33.18
N SER A 923 -18.40 16.73 -33.73
CA SER A 923 -18.86 15.55 -32.98
C SER A 923 -17.68 14.67 -32.55
N ALA A 924 -16.67 14.52 -33.41
CA ALA A 924 -15.46 13.75 -33.09
C ALA A 924 -14.64 14.41 -31.97
N HIS A 925 -14.53 15.75 -31.97
CA HIS A 925 -13.85 16.48 -30.90
C HIS A 925 -14.58 16.40 -29.56
N SER A 926 -15.91 16.35 -29.57
CA SER A 926 -16.75 16.30 -28.36
C SER A 926 -17.03 14.88 -27.83
N SER A 927 -16.24 13.90 -28.28
CA SER A 927 -16.39 12.49 -27.88
C SER A 927 -15.42 12.09 -26.78
N ILE A 928 -15.91 11.32 -25.81
CA ILE A 928 -15.12 10.83 -24.67
C ILE A 928 -15.25 9.31 -24.58
N ARG A 929 -14.11 8.65 -24.41
CA ARG A 929 -13.99 7.22 -24.10
C ARG A 929 -13.83 7.02 -22.59
N PHE A 930 -14.68 6.19 -22.04
CA PHE A 930 -14.67 5.70 -20.67
C PHE A 930 -14.28 4.22 -20.65
N GLY A 931 -13.14 3.92 -20.03
CA GLY A 931 -12.58 2.59 -19.93
C GLY A 931 -12.77 1.96 -18.57
N ILE A 932 -13.65 0.97 -18.48
CA ILE A 932 -14.00 0.26 -17.24
C ILE A 932 -13.18 -1.03 -17.15
N GLY A 933 -12.70 -1.35 -15.94
CA GLY A 933 -11.90 -2.54 -15.67
C GLY A 933 -12.22 -3.21 -14.34
N ARG A 934 -11.39 -4.19 -13.98
CA ARG A 934 -11.53 -5.09 -12.82
C ARG A 934 -11.64 -4.34 -11.50
N PHE A 935 -10.87 -3.27 -11.36
CA PHE A 935 -10.79 -2.49 -10.12
C PHE A 935 -11.77 -1.32 -10.07
N THR A 936 -12.54 -1.08 -11.13
CA THR A 936 -13.57 -0.03 -11.14
C THR A 936 -14.70 -0.38 -10.18
N THR A 937 -15.17 0.62 -9.44
CA THR A 937 -16.20 0.49 -8.41
C THR A 937 -17.48 1.20 -8.80
N GLU A 938 -18.60 0.78 -8.19
CA GLU A 938 -19.90 1.43 -8.41
C GLU A 938 -19.89 2.88 -7.92
N SER A 939 -19.23 3.17 -6.80
CA SER A 939 -19.05 4.52 -6.28
C SER A 939 -18.29 5.44 -7.23
N GLU A 940 -17.30 4.91 -7.96
CA GLU A 940 -16.59 5.68 -8.97
C GLU A 940 -17.49 6.00 -10.17
N ILE A 941 -18.30 5.03 -10.63
CA ILE A 941 -19.27 5.25 -11.71
C ILE A 941 -20.30 6.31 -11.32
N ASP A 942 -20.83 6.24 -10.10
CA ASP A 942 -21.81 7.22 -9.59
C ASP A 942 -21.25 8.63 -9.52
N TYR A 943 -20.00 8.75 -9.05
CA TYR A 943 -19.30 10.03 -9.04
C TYR A 943 -19.09 10.56 -10.47
N VAL A 944 -18.62 9.72 -11.39
CA VAL A 944 -18.37 10.09 -12.78
C VAL A 944 -19.64 10.56 -13.46
N LEU A 945 -20.77 9.87 -13.28
CA LEU A 945 -22.07 10.27 -13.82
C LEU A 945 -22.50 11.65 -13.32
N LYS A 946 -22.39 11.88 -12.00
CA LYS A 946 -22.70 13.18 -11.41
C LYS A 946 -21.82 14.27 -12.01
N ALA A 947 -20.52 14.03 -12.04
CA ALA A 947 -19.55 15.04 -12.43
C ALA A 947 -19.65 15.37 -13.93
N VAL A 948 -19.82 14.36 -14.80
CA VAL A 948 -20.04 14.57 -16.25
C VAL A 948 -21.32 15.37 -16.48
N ARG A 949 -22.41 15.05 -15.79
CA ARG A 949 -23.68 15.78 -15.94
C ARG A 949 -23.53 17.25 -15.57
N GLU A 950 -22.93 17.54 -14.41
CA GLU A 950 -22.71 18.91 -13.93
C GLU A 950 -21.81 19.70 -14.91
N ARG A 951 -20.71 19.10 -15.36
CA ARG A 951 -19.72 19.78 -16.23
C ARG A 951 -20.21 19.98 -17.65
N VAL A 952 -20.92 19.01 -18.22
CA VAL A 952 -21.53 19.15 -19.54
C VAL A 952 -22.61 20.23 -19.52
N SER A 953 -23.46 20.26 -18.49
CA SER A 953 -24.50 21.29 -18.36
C SER A 953 -23.87 22.69 -18.27
N PHE A 954 -22.84 22.83 -17.43
CA PHE A 954 -22.09 24.07 -17.28
C PHE A 954 -21.43 24.54 -18.58
N LEU A 955 -20.78 23.63 -19.33
CA LEU A 955 -20.14 23.99 -20.60
C LEU A 955 -21.16 24.35 -21.69
N ARG A 956 -22.36 23.76 -21.65
CA ARG A 956 -23.47 24.11 -22.55
C ARG A 956 -24.00 25.51 -22.28
N GLU A 957 -24.11 25.93 -21.02
CA GLU A 957 -24.51 27.31 -20.66
C GLU A 957 -23.55 28.38 -21.21
N LEU A 958 -22.29 28.02 -21.43
CA LEU A 958 -21.27 28.91 -22.00
C LEU A 958 -21.15 28.79 -23.53
N SER A 959 -21.87 27.86 -24.16
CA SER A 959 -21.73 27.53 -25.57
C SER A 959 -22.71 28.33 -26.44
N PRO A 960 -22.23 29.18 -27.37
CA PRO A 960 -23.10 29.91 -28.30
C PRO A 960 -23.92 28.97 -29.20
N LEU A 961 -23.38 27.78 -29.49
CA LEU A 961 -24.08 26.76 -30.28
C LEU A 961 -25.29 26.20 -29.51
N TRP A 962 -25.20 26.11 -28.19
CA TRP A 962 -26.30 25.63 -27.36
C TRP A 962 -27.43 26.66 -27.26
N GLU A 963 -27.10 27.94 -27.12
CA GLU A 963 -28.07 29.04 -27.11
C GLU A 963 -28.91 29.07 -28.39
N LEU A 964 -28.27 28.97 -29.56
CA LEU A 964 -28.95 28.93 -30.87
C LEU A 964 -29.89 27.73 -31.01
N VAL A 965 -29.50 26.57 -30.51
CA VAL A 965 -30.35 25.36 -30.54
C VAL A 965 -31.55 25.50 -29.59
N GLN A 966 -31.37 26.11 -28.42
CA GLN A 966 -32.46 26.41 -27.50
C GLN A 966 -33.45 27.45 -28.08
N GLU A 967 -32.97 28.37 -28.92
CA GLU A 967 -33.80 29.31 -29.69
C GLU A 967 -34.49 28.67 -30.91
N GLY A 968 -34.21 27.39 -31.21
CA GLY A 968 -34.80 26.64 -32.32
C GLY A 968 -34.14 26.87 -33.68
N VAL A 969 -32.92 27.39 -33.72
CA VAL A 969 -32.15 27.62 -34.95
C VAL A 969 -31.50 26.32 -35.44
N ASP A 970 -31.71 25.95 -36.70
CA ASP A 970 -31.00 24.84 -37.34
C ASP A 970 -29.57 25.26 -37.70
N LEU A 971 -28.58 24.71 -37.00
CA LEU A 971 -27.16 25.04 -37.20
C LEU A 971 -26.66 24.75 -38.62
N ASN A 972 -27.32 23.85 -39.38
CA ASN A 972 -26.97 23.58 -40.77
C ASN A 972 -27.33 24.73 -41.74
N THR A 973 -28.14 25.69 -41.27
CA THR A 973 -28.56 26.86 -42.06
C THR A 973 -27.64 28.07 -41.89
N ILE A 974 -26.69 28.00 -40.94
CA ILE A 974 -25.73 29.07 -40.65
C ILE A 974 -24.51 28.94 -41.58
N GLN A 975 -24.17 30.02 -42.30
CA GLN A 975 -22.94 30.07 -43.09
C GLN A 975 -21.75 30.43 -42.19
N TRP A 976 -21.01 29.40 -41.76
CA TRP A 976 -19.78 29.57 -40.99
C TRP A 976 -18.63 30.07 -41.88
N SER A 977 -17.80 30.99 -41.39
CA SER A 977 -16.57 31.40 -42.07
C SER A 977 -15.55 30.26 -41.99
N GLN A 978 -15.11 29.75 -43.15
CA GLN A 978 -14.05 28.72 -43.21
C GLN A 978 -12.75 29.26 -42.57
N HIS A 979 -12.20 28.51 -41.60
CA HIS A 979 -10.87 28.74 -41.05
C HIS A 979 -9.90 27.65 -41.51
#